data_AF-A0A3P1TDZ0-F1
#
_entry.id   AF-A0A3P1TDZ0-F1
#
_cell.length_a   1.000
_cell.length_b   1.000
_cell.length_c   1.000
_cell.angle_alpha   90.00
_cell.angle_beta   90.00
_cell.angle_gamma   90.00
#
_symmetry.space_group_name_H-M   'P 1'
#
loop_
_entity.id
_entity.type
_entity.pdbx_description
1 polymer ?
#
loop_
_entity_poly.entity_id
_entity_poly.type
_entity_poly.pdbx_seq_one_letter_code
_entity_poly.pdbx_strand_id
1 'polypeptide(L)'
;MRPTAPSAHTRVEFQMSKFSTRLACGVAVTSLGLAGVVAAPMPLALADEVSCAPGTTKVSILSYNDFHGRITLAPAMFTAVEKIRAARGEANVGLVSVGDDIGGSTFESMADDDNPTLKILAAAGLDAMAVGNHEFDKGWADLSGRVHDALPLQELGANVYSRGTSTVAPPLKAHEIFEVGGLKVAVIGAVTKDLPSLVSPAGLSDLTIGDPVAAVNREVAALPTDVDLVIAAIHEGAANGGSTGDAQAAASPNFASMWHDLDPRVKVVLNGHTHQSYAWTNSKGQLFTQAASYASQLNELTACVTADGQLSGDLGNVNHVIDPKAIDASSPRIAEIQGIVDEAVRKADQIGAKVIGNATQAISTTMGNADVRNVESPMSNAIAEMFFDTLNNGNPEFIGIQNPGGTRDSFNQGDITYKEAALALPFANSLMTTQITGAQFKTVLEQQWQRKSDGSVPSRPFLRLGLSRNVTYTYDESRPEGDRITGIFINGSPIDPAKHYTVGSGSFLIAGGDNFHELAKGTGTRDSGRVDLEAWTSWVAAKKSLSPDHSKRGVSLTTAPDELTEGGTAARFVLDVTAADPTAPEGLDMLLGAATGREPKDPTKVSPALANTSVTALLDGATVGSGTVTDGRASIDVTIPSSCTLDSRDAVLTFQVAPSGTEIHKSVRITGDGASCASPTPSPSTPPPSTPTRPRPGQPRPGLPSTGA
;
A
#
# COMPACT_ATOMS: atom_id res chain seq x y z
N MET A 1 16.30 46.29 -31.34
CA MET A 1 16.33 46.14 -32.82
C MET A 1 17.78 46.08 -33.27
N ARG A 2 18.12 45.22 -34.24
CA ARG A 2 19.37 45.25 -35.05
C ARG A 2 20.69 45.02 -34.24
N PRO A 3 21.82 44.67 -34.90
CA PRO A 3 22.16 43.29 -35.30
C PRO A 3 23.59 42.89 -34.76
N THR A 4 24.31 41.81 -35.10
CA THR A 4 24.51 41.05 -36.37
C THR A 4 25.05 39.63 -36.14
N ALA A 5 24.80 38.72 -37.10
CA ALA A 5 25.54 37.46 -37.33
C ALA A 5 26.68 37.71 -38.38
N PRO A 6 27.45 36.73 -38.96
CA PRO A 6 27.17 35.30 -39.16
C PRO A 6 28.38 34.34 -38.90
N SER A 7 28.32 33.12 -39.47
CA SER A 7 29.16 31.95 -39.21
C SER A 7 30.19 31.60 -40.31
N ALA A 8 31.08 30.63 -40.03
CA ALA A 8 31.85 29.87 -41.03
C ALA A 8 32.19 28.45 -40.49
N HIS A 9 32.21 27.44 -41.37
CA HIS A 9 32.46 26.02 -41.01
C HIS A 9 32.98 25.21 -42.21
N THR A 10 34.15 24.55 -42.12
CA THR A 10 34.57 23.53 -43.11
C THR A 10 35.75 22.64 -42.66
N ARG A 11 35.55 21.30 -42.72
CA ARG A 11 36.41 20.25 -43.36
C ARG A 11 37.90 20.01 -42.92
N VAL A 12 38.50 18.78 -43.00
CA VAL A 12 37.99 17.38 -43.13
C VAL A 12 38.67 16.44 -42.06
N GLU A 13 39.50 15.38 -42.21
CA GLU A 13 40.05 14.56 -43.33
C GLU A 13 40.62 13.17 -42.90
N PHE A 14 40.16 12.06 -43.54
CA PHE A 14 40.83 10.73 -43.77
C PHE A 14 41.25 9.84 -42.56
N GLN A 15 41.63 8.54 -42.66
CA GLN A 15 41.89 7.57 -43.77
C GLN A 15 41.51 6.12 -43.29
N MET A 16 40.74 5.28 -43.99
CA MET A 16 41.10 4.29 -45.05
C MET A 16 42.37 3.43 -44.84
N SER A 17 42.43 2.14 -45.20
CA SER A 17 41.43 1.15 -45.69
C SER A 17 42.10 -0.22 -45.98
N LYS A 18 41.32 -1.33 -46.01
CA LYS A 18 41.37 -2.53 -46.93
C LYS A 18 40.74 -3.80 -46.28
N PHE A 19 40.49 -4.94 -46.95
CA PHE A 19 40.84 -5.39 -48.31
C PHE A 19 39.66 -6.11 -49.05
N SER A 20 39.84 -7.32 -49.60
CA SER A 20 38.86 -8.10 -50.39
C SER A 20 39.13 -9.62 -50.25
N THR A 21 38.23 -10.57 -50.55
CA THR A 21 37.89 -11.14 -51.90
C THR A 21 37.12 -12.46 -51.61
N ARG A 22 36.05 -12.96 -52.28
CA ARG A 22 35.16 -12.59 -53.41
C ARG A 22 33.69 -12.93 -53.00
N LEU A 23 32.66 -13.32 -53.77
CA LEU A 23 32.43 -13.72 -55.19
C LEU A 23 31.14 -13.02 -55.72
N ALA A 24 30.33 -13.62 -56.62
CA ALA A 24 29.16 -12.94 -57.20
C ALA A 24 28.02 -13.84 -57.74
N CYS A 25 26.78 -13.39 -57.53
CA CYS A 25 25.55 -13.47 -58.33
C CYS A 25 24.46 -12.70 -57.54
N GLY A 26 23.40 -12.13 -58.09
CA GLY A 26 22.96 -11.93 -59.48
C GLY A 26 21.57 -11.27 -59.40
N VAL A 27 21.32 -10.18 -60.14
CA VAL A 27 20.14 -9.32 -59.88
C VAL A 27 18.84 -9.91 -60.43
N ALA A 28 17.80 -9.93 -59.60
CA ALA A 28 16.39 -9.98 -60.02
C ALA A 28 15.64 -8.83 -59.34
N VAL A 29 14.95 -7.99 -60.12
CA VAL A 29 14.08 -6.93 -59.61
C VAL A 29 12.62 -7.37 -59.76
N THR A 30 11.92 -7.53 -58.64
CA THR A 30 10.47 -7.76 -58.61
C THR A 30 9.83 -6.78 -57.64
N SER A 31 9.00 -5.89 -58.18
CA SER A 31 8.19 -4.95 -57.41
C SER A 31 7.02 -5.66 -56.74
N LEU A 32 6.98 -5.68 -55.41
CA LEU A 32 5.77 -5.94 -54.62
C LEU A 32 5.40 -4.67 -53.84
N GLY A 33 4.09 -4.40 -53.73
CA GLY A 33 3.59 -3.11 -53.26
C GLY A 33 3.60 -2.91 -51.74
N LEU A 34 3.44 -1.65 -51.32
CA LEU A 34 3.11 -1.31 -49.94
C LEU A 34 1.70 -1.83 -49.61
N ALA A 35 1.62 -2.98 -48.97
CA ALA A 35 0.44 -3.38 -48.21
C ALA A 35 0.42 -2.58 -46.90
N GLY A 36 -0.22 -1.41 -46.91
CA GLY A 36 -0.47 -0.65 -45.69
C GLY A 36 -1.42 -1.43 -44.78
N VAL A 37 -0.88 -2.07 -43.74
CA VAL A 37 -1.70 -2.73 -42.71
C VAL A 37 -2.37 -1.66 -41.87
N VAL A 38 -3.52 -1.18 -42.35
CA VAL A 38 -4.51 -0.53 -41.50
C VAL A 38 -5.01 -1.62 -40.55
N ALA A 39 -4.54 -1.57 -39.31
CA ALA A 39 -5.12 -2.35 -38.23
C ALA A 39 -6.56 -1.85 -38.03
N ALA A 40 -7.52 -2.55 -38.62
CA ALA A 40 -8.92 -2.35 -38.28
C ALA A 40 -9.08 -2.59 -36.76
N PRO A 41 -9.93 -1.82 -36.06
CA PRO A 41 -10.20 -2.10 -34.67
C PRO A 41 -10.74 -3.52 -34.57
N MET A 42 -10.05 -4.39 -33.81
CA MET A 42 -10.57 -5.70 -33.51
C MET A 42 -11.88 -5.52 -32.73
N PRO A 43 -12.98 -6.18 -33.16
CA PRO A 43 -14.18 -6.22 -32.34
C PRO A 43 -13.86 -6.79 -30.96
N LEU A 44 -14.61 -6.39 -29.94
CA LEU A 44 -14.56 -7.05 -28.65
C LEU A 44 -14.99 -8.51 -28.88
N ALA A 45 -14.05 -9.45 -28.73
CA ALA A 45 -14.33 -10.87 -28.89
C ALA A 45 -15.08 -11.36 -27.64
N LEU A 46 -16.42 -11.27 -27.68
CA LEU A 46 -17.30 -11.81 -26.64
C LEU A 46 -17.00 -13.31 -26.50
N ALA A 47 -16.39 -13.70 -25.38
CA ALA A 47 -16.03 -15.08 -25.11
C ALA A 47 -17.28 -15.88 -24.70
N ASP A 48 -17.40 -17.10 -25.25
CA ASP A 48 -18.46 -18.08 -25.00
C ASP A 48 -19.87 -17.48 -24.80
N GLU A 49 -20.40 -16.89 -25.89
CA GLU A 49 -21.80 -16.51 -25.95
C GLU A 49 -22.72 -17.72 -25.67
N VAL A 50 -23.60 -17.60 -24.67
CA VAL A 50 -24.74 -18.50 -24.49
C VAL A 50 -25.57 -18.48 -25.77
N SER A 51 -25.61 -19.61 -26.47
CA SER A 51 -26.30 -19.75 -27.75
C SER A 51 -27.80 -19.97 -27.51
N CYS A 52 -28.57 -18.89 -27.58
CA CYS A 52 -30.01 -18.93 -27.34
C CYS A 52 -30.74 -19.77 -28.40
N ALA A 53 -31.66 -20.61 -27.93
CA ALA A 53 -32.46 -21.48 -28.78
C ALA A 53 -33.39 -20.66 -29.70
N PRO A 54 -33.71 -21.14 -30.92
CA PRO A 54 -34.62 -20.44 -31.83
C PRO A 54 -35.97 -20.14 -31.15
N GLY A 55 -36.36 -18.85 -31.13
CA GLY A 55 -37.56 -18.39 -30.43
C GLY A 55 -37.33 -17.88 -29.01
N THR A 56 -36.08 -17.73 -28.57
CA THR A 56 -35.72 -17.08 -27.29
C THR A 56 -34.92 -15.78 -27.52
N THR A 57 -35.09 -14.80 -26.63
CA THR A 57 -34.45 -13.48 -26.63
C THR A 57 -33.18 -13.52 -25.76
N LYS A 58 -32.06 -12.97 -26.25
CA LYS A 58 -30.78 -12.93 -25.52
C LYS A 58 -30.64 -11.64 -24.71
N VAL A 59 -30.86 -11.71 -23.39
CA VAL A 59 -30.78 -10.56 -22.47
C VAL A 59 -29.45 -10.50 -21.71
N SER A 60 -29.15 -9.35 -21.11
CA SER A 60 -28.05 -9.21 -20.15
C SER A 60 -28.48 -8.54 -18.86
N ILE A 61 -27.88 -8.97 -17.75
CA ILE A 61 -27.72 -8.14 -16.56
C ILE A 61 -26.22 -7.82 -16.46
N LEU A 62 -25.88 -6.55 -16.59
CA LEU A 62 -24.52 -6.05 -16.46
C LEU A 62 -24.29 -5.62 -15.01
N SER A 63 -23.09 -5.85 -14.48
CA SER A 63 -22.76 -5.39 -13.13
C SER A 63 -21.31 -4.97 -12.93
N TYR A 64 -21.12 -4.07 -11.97
CA TYR A 64 -19.83 -3.58 -11.54
C TYR A 64 -19.88 -3.26 -10.03
N ASN A 65 -18.70 -3.20 -9.42
CA ASN A 65 -18.49 -3.02 -7.98
C ASN A 65 -17.27 -2.14 -7.77
N ASP A 66 -17.19 -1.51 -6.59
CA ASP A 66 -16.01 -0.78 -6.12
C ASP A 66 -15.56 0.28 -7.14
N PHE A 67 -16.50 1.09 -7.64
CA PHE A 67 -16.21 2.15 -8.63
C PHE A 67 -15.47 3.35 -8.00
N HIS A 68 -15.69 3.62 -6.71
CA HIS A 68 -15.00 4.63 -5.88
C HIS A 68 -14.69 5.94 -6.63
N GLY A 69 -15.68 6.52 -7.30
CA GLY A 69 -15.50 7.76 -8.05
C GLY A 69 -14.29 7.83 -8.97
N ARG A 70 -13.88 6.73 -9.64
CA ARG A 70 -12.87 6.74 -10.73
C ARG A 70 -13.46 7.36 -12.00
N ILE A 71 -13.97 8.59 -11.88
CA ILE A 71 -14.79 9.28 -12.89
C ILE A 71 -14.10 9.43 -14.24
N THR A 72 -12.79 9.56 -14.27
CA THR A 72 -11.98 9.63 -15.51
C THR A 72 -12.02 8.33 -16.33
N LEU A 73 -12.47 7.21 -15.75
CA LEU A 73 -12.63 5.91 -16.41
C LEU A 73 -14.10 5.60 -16.76
N ALA A 74 -15.06 6.31 -16.17
CA ALA A 74 -16.50 6.11 -16.42
C ALA A 74 -16.89 6.19 -17.91
N PRO A 75 -16.40 7.14 -18.72
CA PRO A 75 -16.76 7.19 -20.16
C PRO A 75 -16.39 5.90 -20.91
N ALA A 76 -15.32 5.20 -20.51
CA ALA A 76 -14.89 3.95 -21.14
C ALA A 76 -15.73 2.75 -20.66
N MET A 77 -15.96 2.62 -19.35
CA MET A 77 -16.79 1.55 -18.78
C MET A 77 -18.23 1.63 -19.30
N PHE A 78 -18.87 2.80 -19.22
CA PHE A 78 -20.22 2.96 -19.74
C PHE A 78 -20.29 2.86 -21.27
N THR A 79 -19.20 3.12 -22.01
CA THR A 79 -19.17 2.82 -23.44
C THR A 79 -19.33 1.30 -23.71
N ALA A 80 -18.82 0.42 -22.84
CA ALA A 80 -19.08 -1.02 -22.96
C ALA A 80 -20.57 -1.35 -22.71
N VAL A 81 -21.17 -0.76 -21.66
CA VAL A 81 -22.62 -0.87 -21.36
C VAL A 81 -23.47 -0.42 -22.56
N GLU A 82 -23.18 0.75 -23.12
CA GLU A 82 -23.93 1.33 -24.24
C GLU A 82 -23.76 0.53 -25.54
N LYS A 83 -22.59 -0.09 -25.78
CA LYS A 83 -22.40 -1.04 -26.90
C LYS A 83 -23.25 -2.30 -26.73
N ILE A 84 -23.39 -2.82 -25.51
CA ILE A 84 -24.24 -3.98 -25.22
C ILE A 84 -25.73 -3.61 -25.35
N ARG A 85 -26.15 -2.44 -24.86
CA ARG A 85 -27.49 -1.85 -25.08
C ARG A 85 -27.80 -1.68 -26.58
N ALA A 86 -26.86 -1.17 -27.36
CA ALA A 86 -27.04 -1.01 -28.82
C ALA A 86 -27.12 -2.36 -29.56
N ALA A 87 -26.39 -3.39 -29.11
CA ALA A 87 -26.40 -4.71 -29.73
C ALA A 87 -27.65 -5.55 -29.39
N ARG A 88 -28.19 -5.40 -28.17
CA ARG A 88 -29.32 -6.21 -27.66
C ARG A 88 -30.66 -5.47 -27.65
N GLY A 89 -30.65 -4.14 -27.71
CA GLY A 89 -31.79 -3.27 -27.39
C GLY A 89 -31.80 -2.93 -25.89
N GLU A 90 -32.06 -1.66 -25.56
CA GLU A 90 -31.92 -1.14 -24.19
C GLU A 90 -32.81 -1.88 -23.17
N ALA A 91 -34.06 -2.18 -23.52
CA ALA A 91 -34.98 -2.97 -22.69
C ALA A 91 -34.57 -4.45 -22.46
N ASN A 92 -33.51 -4.93 -23.11
CA ASN A 92 -32.94 -6.27 -22.93
C ASN A 92 -31.63 -6.25 -22.11
N VAL A 93 -31.27 -5.12 -21.50
CA VAL A 93 -30.00 -4.93 -20.77
C VAL A 93 -30.23 -4.16 -19.46
N GLY A 94 -30.27 -4.88 -18.35
CA GLY A 94 -30.23 -4.29 -17.00
C GLY A 94 -28.79 -3.95 -16.57
N LEU A 95 -28.65 -2.98 -15.66
CA LEU A 95 -27.38 -2.53 -15.09
C LEU A 95 -27.48 -2.41 -13.56
N VAL A 96 -26.57 -3.10 -12.84
CA VAL A 96 -26.56 -3.20 -11.38
C VAL A 96 -25.22 -2.75 -10.80
N SER A 97 -25.23 -1.86 -9.82
CA SER A 97 -24.07 -1.61 -8.94
C SER A 97 -24.13 -2.47 -7.68
N VAL A 98 -22.98 -2.96 -7.22
CA VAL A 98 -22.81 -3.67 -5.93
C VAL A 98 -22.26 -2.76 -4.81
N GLY A 99 -22.18 -1.44 -5.03
CA GLY A 99 -21.73 -0.48 -4.01
C GLY A 99 -20.23 -0.21 -3.96
N ASP A 100 -19.82 0.63 -3.02
CA ASP A 100 -18.60 1.45 -3.05
C ASP A 100 -18.46 2.20 -4.38
N ASP A 101 -19.53 2.87 -4.78
CA ASP A 101 -19.52 3.78 -5.94
C ASP A 101 -18.92 5.14 -5.57
N ILE A 102 -19.18 5.63 -4.35
CA ILE A 102 -18.60 6.85 -3.78
C ILE A 102 -17.67 6.51 -2.61
N GLY A 103 -16.93 7.51 -2.12
CA GLY A 103 -15.93 7.32 -1.08
C GLY A 103 -14.74 6.49 -1.55
N GLY A 104 -13.65 6.58 -0.81
CA GLY A 104 -12.34 6.10 -1.27
C GLY A 104 -11.93 6.60 -2.66
N SER A 105 -12.35 7.80 -3.05
CA SER A 105 -12.31 8.28 -4.43
C SER A 105 -10.98 8.85 -4.91
N THR A 106 -10.77 8.94 -6.24
CA THR A 106 -9.67 9.74 -6.79
C THR A 106 -9.94 11.23 -6.61
N PHE A 107 -8.89 12.05 -6.70
CA PHE A 107 -8.94 13.47 -6.35
C PHE A 107 -10.02 14.25 -7.11
N GLU A 108 -10.28 13.91 -8.38
CA GLU A 108 -11.24 14.59 -9.25
C GLU A 108 -12.69 14.45 -8.77
N SER A 109 -13.01 13.37 -8.04
CA SER A 109 -14.33 13.13 -7.43
C SER A 109 -14.33 13.54 -5.95
N MET A 110 -13.31 13.13 -5.18
CA MET A 110 -13.17 13.43 -3.76
C MET A 110 -13.16 14.94 -3.47
N ALA A 111 -12.53 15.75 -4.33
CA ALA A 111 -12.43 17.20 -4.14
C ALA A 111 -13.80 17.92 -4.18
N ASP A 112 -14.82 17.35 -4.83
CA ASP A 112 -16.20 17.85 -4.85
C ASP A 112 -17.16 16.87 -4.17
N ASP A 113 -16.75 16.29 -3.03
CA ASP A 113 -17.57 15.44 -2.17
C ASP A 113 -18.24 14.23 -2.89
N ASP A 114 -17.66 13.76 -4.00
CA ASP A 114 -18.25 12.77 -4.90
C ASP A 114 -19.54 13.18 -5.62
N ASN A 115 -19.91 14.47 -5.55
CA ASN A 115 -20.98 15.05 -6.37
C ASN A 115 -20.78 14.86 -7.90
N PRO A 116 -19.55 14.74 -8.46
CA PRO A 116 -19.34 14.30 -9.84
C PRO A 116 -19.79 12.87 -10.11
N THR A 117 -19.53 11.96 -9.17
CA THR A 117 -19.87 10.54 -9.28
C THR A 117 -21.38 10.33 -9.19
N LEU A 118 -22.06 10.97 -8.23
CA LEU A 118 -23.52 10.88 -8.11
C LEU A 118 -24.24 11.29 -9.41
N LYS A 119 -23.73 12.32 -10.11
CA LYS A 119 -24.24 12.72 -11.45
C LYS A 119 -23.98 11.67 -12.53
N ILE A 120 -22.84 10.99 -12.50
CA ILE A 120 -22.50 9.92 -13.44
C ILE A 120 -23.39 8.69 -13.20
N LEU A 121 -23.63 8.30 -11.94
CA LEU A 121 -24.57 7.22 -11.58
C LEU A 121 -25.99 7.55 -12.05
N ALA A 122 -26.45 8.79 -11.82
CA ALA A 122 -27.74 9.27 -12.31
C ALA A 122 -27.85 9.25 -13.85
N ALA A 123 -26.77 9.57 -14.57
CA ALA A 123 -26.72 9.51 -16.03
C ALA A 123 -26.55 8.08 -16.59
N ALA A 124 -25.96 7.14 -15.84
CA ALA A 124 -25.65 5.78 -16.29
C ALA A 124 -26.90 4.96 -16.66
N GLY A 125 -28.04 5.26 -16.04
CA GLY A 125 -29.25 4.43 -16.12
C GLY A 125 -29.02 3.10 -15.40
N LEU A 126 -28.98 3.16 -14.08
CA LEU A 126 -28.93 2.00 -13.19
C LEU A 126 -30.36 1.50 -12.92
N ASP A 127 -30.54 0.18 -12.92
CA ASP A 127 -31.80 -0.47 -12.53
C ASP A 127 -31.80 -0.88 -11.04
N ALA A 128 -30.60 -1.14 -10.47
CA ALA A 128 -30.40 -1.36 -9.05
C ALA A 128 -28.99 -0.93 -8.60
N MET A 129 -28.86 -0.58 -7.32
CA MET A 129 -27.60 -0.18 -6.69
C MET A 129 -27.62 -0.65 -5.23
N ALA A 130 -26.74 -1.57 -4.86
CA ALA A 130 -26.52 -1.91 -3.45
C ALA A 130 -25.64 -0.84 -2.77
N VAL A 131 -25.77 -0.69 -1.45
CA VAL A 131 -24.81 0.11 -0.67
C VAL A 131 -23.63 -0.76 -0.24
N GLY A 132 -22.42 -0.22 -0.42
CA GLY A 132 -21.20 -0.72 0.17
C GLY A 132 -20.91 -0.07 1.52
N ASN A 133 -19.64 -0.05 1.92
CA ASN A 133 -19.20 0.61 3.15
C ASN A 133 -18.87 2.09 2.96
N HIS A 134 -18.32 2.48 1.81
CA HIS A 134 -17.88 3.84 1.56
C HIS A 134 -19.04 4.81 1.29
N GLU A 135 -20.22 4.31 0.88
CA GLU A 135 -21.48 5.06 0.97
C GLU A 135 -21.79 5.58 2.40
N PHE A 136 -21.19 4.99 3.44
CA PHE A 136 -21.35 5.41 4.84
C PHE A 136 -20.16 6.20 5.40
N ASP A 137 -19.10 6.51 4.63
CA ASP A 137 -17.89 7.22 5.10
C ASP A 137 -18.23 8.52 5.87
N LYS A 138 -19.14 9.31 5.30
CA LYS A 138 -19.62 10.59 5.84
C LYS A 138 -20.79 10.42 6.84
N GLY A 139 -21.13 9.18 7.15
CA GLY A 139 -22.19 8.78 8.07
C GLY A 139 -23.58 8.73 7.44
N TRP A 140 -24.49 8.05 8.13
CA TRP A 140 -25.85 7.78 7.69
C TRP A 140 -26.62 9.01 7.20
N ALA A 141 -26.43 10.18 7.84
CA ALA A 141 -27.11 11.42 7.46
C ALA A 141 -26.65 12.01 6.10
N ASP A 142 -25.48 11.64 5.59
CA ASP A 142 -25.03 12.01 4.25
C ASP A 142 -25.61 11.04 3.21
N LEU A 143 -25.62 9.74 3.51
CA LEU A 143 -26.23 8.69 2.69
C LEU A 143 -27.74 8.90 2.53
N SER A 144 -28.47 8.95 3.64
CA SER A 144 -29.93 9.10 3.70
C SER A 144 -30.43 10.51 3.33
N GLY A 145 -29.55 11.36 2.80
CA GLY A 145 -29.78 12.75 2.45
C GLY A 145 -29.10 13.08 1.14
N ARG A 146 -27.92 13.70 1.18
CA ARG A 146 -27.19 14.21 0.00
C ARG A 146 -26.95 13.16 -1.10
N VAL A 147 -26.64 11.92 -0.74
CA VAL A 147 -26.41 10.83 -1.70
C VAL A 147 -27.73 10.40 -2.32
N HIS A 148 -28.70 10.02 -1.48
CA HIS A 148 -30.04 9.61 -1.91
C HIS A 148 -30.74 10.68 -2.78
N ASP A 149 -30.78 11.93 -2.33
CA ASP A 149 -31.42 13.07 -3.01
C ASP A 149 -30.79 13.39 -4.39
N ALA A 150 -29.60 12.86 -4.67
CA ALA A 150 -28.89 13.05 -5.95
C ALA A 150 -29.12 11.91 -6.96
N LEU A 151 -29.76 10.80 -6.56
CA LEU A 151 -29.92 9.59 -7.37
C LEU A 151 -31.38 9.42 -7.85
N PRO A 152 -31.60 8.83 -9.05
CA PRO A 152 -32.94 8.59 -9.59
C PRO A 152 -33.60 7.29 -9.07
N LEU A 153 -32.98 6.62 -8.10
CA LEU A 153 -33.37 5.30 -7.58
C LEU A 153 -33.26 5.26 -6.04
N GLN A 154 -33.66 4.14 -5.43
CA GLN A 154 -33.45 3.85 -4.01
C GLN A 154 -32.38 2.77 -3.87
N GLU A 155 -31.38 3.06 -3.05
CA GLU A 155 -30.24 2.19 -2.79
C GLU A 155 -30.64 1.00 -1.90
N LEU A 156 -29.96 -0.14 -2.07
CA LEU A 156 -30.39 -1.43 -1.53
C LEU A 156 -29.50 -1.90 -0.38
N GLY A 157 -30.09 -2.13 0.79
CA GLY A 157 -29.41 -2.55 2.02
C GLY A 157 -30.30 -3.36 2.96
N ALA A 158 -30.66 -4.58 2.57
CA ALA A 158 -31.57 -5.49 3.30
C ALA A 158 -31.13 -5.85 4.73
N ASN A 159 -29.86 -5.64 5.09
CA ASN A 159 -29.31 -5.84 6.44
C ASN A 159 -29.02 -4.52 7.20
N VAL A 160 -29.35 -3.36 6.64
CA VAL A 160 -29.16 -2.04 7.26
C VAL A 160 -30.48 -1.61 7.91
N TYR A 161 -30.64 -1.85 9.21
CA TYR A 161 -31.91 -1.59 9.92
C TYR A 161 -31.90 -0.27 10.70
N SER A 162 -33.07 0.33 10.88
CA SER A 162 -33.27 1.39 11.89
C SER A 162 -32.98 0.84 13.29
N ARG A 163 -32.26 1.60 14.13
CA ARG A 163 -31.71 1.13 15.40
C ARG A 163 -32.73 0.37 16.27
N GLY A 164 -32.34 -0.83 16.69
CA GLY A 164 -33.15 -1.68 17.58
C GLY A 164 -34.35 -2.35 16.91
N THR A 165 -34.42 -2.33 15.57
CA THR A 165 -35.46 -3.00 14.78
C THR A 165 -34.83 -4.00 13.80
N SER A 166 -35.67 -4.75 13.08
CA SER A 166 -35.30 -5.51 11.87
C SER A 166 -35.96 -4.92 10.61
N THR A 167 -36.30 -3.63 10.64
CA THR A 167 -36.90 -2.90 9.52
C THR A 167 -35.80 -2.14 8.81
N VAL A 168 -35.67 -2.30 7.49
CA VAL A 168 -34.67 -1.59 6.68
C VAL A 168 -34.81 -0.08 6.88
N ALA A 169 -33.67 0.61 7.03
CA ALA A 169 -33.62 2.03 7.36
C ALA A 169 -34.01 2.89 6.14
N PRO A 170 -35.11 3.65 6.16
CA PRO A 170 -35.49 4.51 5.04
C PRO A 170 -34.46 5.64 4.88
N PRO A 171 -34.05 6.00 3.64
CA PRO A 171 -34.73 5.71 2.38
C PRO A 171 -34.37 4.37 1.71
N LEU A 172 -33.45 3.58 2.27
CA LEU A 172 -33.01 2.32 1.65
C LEU A 172 -34.16 1.34 1.46
N LYS A 173 -34.08 0.56 0.38
CA LYS A 173 -34.90 -0.62 0.12
C LYS A 173 -34.15 -1.88 0.54
N ALA A 174 -34.90 -2.97 0.71
CA ALA A 174 -34.31 -4.30 0.80
C ALA A 174 -33.92 -4.84 -0.59
N HIS A 175 -34.79 -4.62 -1.57
CA HIS A 175 -34.68 -5.14 -2.92
C HIS A 175 -35.40 -4.25 -3.93
N GLU A 176 -35.05 -4.40 -5.21
CA GLU A 176 -35.78 -3.82 -6.34
C GLU A 176 -36.21 -4.94 -7.31
N ILE A 177 -37.32 -4.76 -8.04
CA ILE A 177 -37.79 -5.71 -9.05
C ILE A 177 -38.05 -4.99 -10.36
N PHE A 178 -37.34 -5.38 -11.42
CA PHE A 178 -37.45 -4.80 -12.76
C PHE A 178 -37.53 -5.89 -13.84
N GLU A 179 -37.96 -5.51 -15.05
CA GLU A 179 -38.09 -6.44 -16.18
C GLU A 179 -36.96 -6.22 -17.19
N VAL A 180 -36.27 -7.30 -17.58
CA VAL A 180 -35.22 -7.29 -18.61
C VAL A 180 -35.63 -8.24 -19.73
N GLY A 181 -36.05 -7.69 -20.87
CA GLY A 181 -36.54 -8.46 -22.02
C GLY A 181 -37.72 -9.39 -21.72
N GLY A 182 -38.53 -9.06 -20.72
CA GLY A 182 -39.67 -9.85 -20.23
C GLY A 182 -39.35 -10.81 -19.08
N LEU A 183 -38.09 -10.92 -18.66
CA LEU A 183 -37.66 -11.66 -17.47
C LEU A 183 -37.78 -10.75 -16.23
N LYS A 184 -38.51 -11.17 -15.19
CA LYS A 184 -38.58 -10.44 -13.92
C LYS A 184 -37.37 -10.74 -13.05
N VAL A 185 -36.52 -9.73 -12.86
CA VAL A 185 -35.30 -9.80 -12.06
C VAL A 185 -35.53 -9.10 -10.72
N ALA A 186 -35.34 -9.83 -9.62
CA ALA A 186 -35.25 -9.24 -8.29
C ALA A 186 -33.78 -9.13 -7.87
N VAL A 187 -33.33 -7.92 -7.54
CA VAL A 187 -32.00 -7.66 -6.97
C VAL A 187 -32.17 -7.31 -5.49
N ILE A 188 -31.55 -8.09 -4.61
CA ILE A 188 -31.55 -7.86 -3.16
C ILE A 188 -30.17 -7.37 -2.75
N GLY A 189 -30.07 -6.13 -2.28
CA GLY A 189 -28.80 -5.53 -1.85
C GLY A 189 -28.49 -5.80 -0.39
N ALA A 190 -27.23 -5.99 -0.03
CA ALA A 190 -26.77 -6.09 1.35
C ALA A 190 -25.29 -5.67 1.48
N VAL A 191 -24.90 -5.14 2.64
CA VAL A 191 -23.52 -4.70 2.94
C VAL A 191 -22.82 -5.69 3.86
N THR A 192 -21.48 -5.72 3.91
CA THR A 192 -20.76 -6.55 4.90
C THR A 192 -21.24 -6.28 6.33
N LYS A 193 -21.36 -7.34 7.13
CA LYS A 193 -21.70 -7.25 8.56
C LYS A 193 -20.62 -6.55 9.39
N ASP A 194 -19.40 -6.45 8.86
CA ASP A 194 -18.25 -5.86 9.55
C ASP A 194 -18.21 -4.32 9.40
N LEU A 195 -19.18 -3.72 8.70
CA LEU A 195 -19.40 -2.27 8.59
C LEU A 195 -19.24 -1.48 9.92
N PRO A 196 -19.69 -1.96 11.10
CA PRO A 196 -19.47 -1.27 12.39
C PRO A 196 -18.02 -1.21 12.86
N SER A 197 -17.10 -1.86 12.17
CA SER A 197 -15.64 -1.73 12.37
C SER A 197 -14.94 -0.90 11.30
N LEU A 198 -15.60 -0.65 10.18
CA LEU A 198 -15.15 0.21 9.07
C LEU A 198 -15.55 1.66 9.33
N VAL A 199 -16.85 1.90 9.52
CA VAL A 199 -17.42 3.24 9.61
C VAL A 199 -17.31 3.79 11.03
N SER A 200 -17.13 5.11 11.14
CA SER A 200 -17.25 5.84 12.41
C SER A 200 -18.51 5.44 13.19
N PRO A 201 -18.41 5.02 14.47
CA PRO A 201 -19.59 4.65 15.27
C PRO A 201 -20.64 5.76 15.44
N ALA A 202 -20.25 7.03 15.24
CA ALA A 202 -21.18 8.16 15.16
C ALA A 202 -21.95 8.19 13.83
N GLY A 203 -21.33 7.76 12.72
CA GLY A 203 -21.99 7.65 11.42
C GLY A 203 -23.04 6.55 11.35
N LEU A 204 -22.95 5.52 12.21
CA LEU A 204 -23.94 4.45 12.33
C LEU A 204 -24.82 4.60 13.60
N SER A 205 -24.90 5.79 14.20
CA SER A 205 -25.57 5.97 15.50
C SER A 205 -27.06 5.64 15.46
N ASP A 206 -27.75 5.81 14.33
CA ASP A 206 -29.19 5.54 14.18
C ASP A 206 -29.50 4.18 13.56
N LEU A 207 -28.48 3.34 13.33
CA LEU A 207 -28.57 2.08 12.61
C LEU A 207 -28.34 0.84 13.48
N THR A 208 -28.64 -0.32 12.91
CA THR A 208 -28.27 -1.65 13.38
C THR A 208 -27.97 -2.53 12.17
N ILE A 209 -26.72 -2.97 12.03
CA ILE A 209 -26.28 -3.78 10.90
C ILE A 209 -26.48 -5.26 11.25
N GLY A 210 -27.18 -6.00 10.39
CA GLY A 210 -27.40 -7.43 10.52
C GLY A 210 -26.47 -8.27 9.64
N ASP A 211 -26.58 -9.59 9.76
CA ASP A 211 -25.93 -10.52 8.84
C ASP A 211 -26.56 -10.44 7.43
N PRO A 212 -25.76 -10.28 6.36
CA PRO A 212 -26.27 -10.10 5.00
C PRO A 212 -26.96 -11.36 4.45
N VAL A 213 -26.49 -12.56 4.81
CA VAL A 213 -27.06 -13.82 4.30
C VAL A 213 -28.42 -14.10 4.94
N ALA A 214 -28.53 -13.88 6.25
CA ALA A 214 -29.79 -13.96 6.97
C ALA A 214 -30.82 -12.91 6.48
N ALA A 215 -30.35 -11.71 6.11
CA ALA A 215 -31.18 -10.69 5.50
C ALA A 215 -31.66 -11.10 4.10
N VAL A 216 -30.76 -11.45 3.19
CA VAL A 216 -31.10 -11.89 1.83
C VAL A 216 -32.09 -13.06 1.89
N ASN A 217 -31.81 -14.10 2.66
CA ASN A 217 -32.71 -15.27 2.77
C ASN A 217 -34.12 -14.90 3.27
N ARG A 218 -34.26 -13.90 4.14
CA ARG A 218 -35.57 -13.39 4.59
C ARG A 218 -36.31 -12.66 3.46
N GLU A 219 -35.62 -11.83 2.70
CA GLU A 219 -36.23 -11.12 1.55
C GLU A 219 -36.61 -12.09 0.44
N VAL A 220 -35.75 -13.08 0.14
CA VAL A 220 -36.07 -14.17 -0.81
C VAL A 220 -37.30 -14.95 -0.35
N ALA A 221 -37.54 -15.13 0.96
CA ALA A 221 -38.77 -15.71 1.49
C ALA A 221 -40.02 -14.81 1.39
N ALA A 222 -39.87 -13.51 1.13
CA ALA A 222 -40.95 -12.54 0.96
C ALA A 222 -41.23 -12.14 -0.51
N LEU A 223 -40.33 -12.48 -1.45
CA LEU A 223 -40.49 -12.17 -2.88
C LEU A 223 -41.77 -12.76 -3.50
N PRO A 224 -42.37 -12.10 -4.51
CA PRO A 224 -43.45 -12.65 -5.32
C PRO A 224 -43.07 -13.98 -5.99
N THR A 225 -44.07 -14.84 -6.22
CA THR A 225 -43.88 -16.16 -6.85
C THR A 225 -43.66 -16.11 -8.37
N ASP A 226 -43.83 -14.95 -8.98
CA ASP A 226 -43.61 -14.66 -10.42
C ASP A 226 -42.32 -13.87 -10.68
N VAL A 227 -41.33 -13.97 -9.78
CA VAL A 227 -39.95 -13.52 -10.04
C VAL A 227 -39.17 -14.66 -10.70
N ASP A 228 -38.67 -14.44 -11.91
CA ASP A 228 -37.99 -15.46 -12.72
C ASP A 228 -36.51 -15.62 -12.34
N LEU A 229 -35.85 -14.52 -11.95
CA LEU A 229 -34.44 -14.49 -11.58
C LEU A 229 -34.22 -13.71 -10.28
N VAL A 230 -33.58 -14.36 -9.30
CA VAL A 230 -33.20 -13.74 -8.02
C VAL A 230 -31.68 -13.58 -7.96
N ILE A 231 -31.24 -12.34 -7.77
CA ILE A 231 -29.85 -11.92 -7.64
C ILE A 231 -29.64 -11.34 -6.24
N ALA A 232 -28.57 -11.77 -5.57
CA ALA A 232 -28.08 -11.12 -4.35
C ALA A 232 -26.89 -10.22 -4.70
N ALA A 233 -27.00 -8.92 -4.45
CA ALA A 233 -25.91 -7.97 -4.60
C ALA A 233 -25.33 -7.68 -3.20
N ILE A 234 -24.30 -8.44 -2.81
CA ILE A 234 -23.74 -8.40 -1.46
C ILE A 234 -22.37 -7.75 -1.50
N HIS A 235 -22.24 -6.58 -0.89
CA HIS A 235 -20.98 -5.86 -0.73
C HIS A 235 -20.09 -6.50 0.36
N GLU A 236 -19.60 -7.69 0.03
CA GLU A 236 -18.69 -8.56 0.76
C GLU A 236 -18.11 -9.54 -0.28
N GLY A 237 -16.94 -10.15 -0.05
CA GLY A 237 -16.28 -10.93 -1.10
C GLY A 237 -15.29 -12.00 -0.63
N ALA A 238 -14.69 -12.69 -1.59
CA ALA A 238 -13.58 -13.59 -1.35
C ALA A 238 -12.26 -12.81 -1.36
N ALA A 239 -11.39 -13.01 -0.36
CA ALA A 239 -10.16 -12.24 -0.20
C ALA A 239 -9.11 -12.46 -1.33
N ASN A 240 -9.24 -13.52 -2.14
CA ASN A 240 -8.34 -13.81 -3.26
C ASN A 240 -9.09 -14.50 -4.42
N GLY A 241 -9.26 -13.79 -5.54
CA GLY A 241 -9.89 -14.30 -6.76
C GLY A 241 -9.01 -15.27 -7.57
N GLY A 242 -7.70 -15.31 -7.32
CA GLY A 242 -6.75 -16.26 -7.91
C GLY A 242 -6.80 -17.67 -7.29
N SER A 243 -7.95 -18.07 -6.75
CA SER A 243 -8.18 -19.29 -5.99
C SER A 243 -9.48 -19.99 -6.43
N THR A 244 -10.03 -20.89 -5.61
CA THR A 244 -11.38 -21.45 -5.81
C THR A 244 -12.33 -20.99 -4.70
N GLY A 245 -13.62 -20.90 -5.00
CA GLY A 245 -14.64 -20.50 -4.03
C GLY A 245 -14.63 -21.37 -2.76
N ASP A 246 -14.46 -22.70 -2.88
CA ASP A 246 -14.36 -23.59 -1.72
C ASP A 246 -13.10 -23.32 -0.86
N ALA A 247 -11.97 -22.97 -1.48
CA ALA A 247 -10.76 -22.62 -0.74
C ALA A 247 -10.89 -21.25 -0.03
N GLN A 248 -11.63 -20.31 -0.63
CA GLN A 248 -11.94 -19.01 -0.02
C GLN A 248 -12.99 -19.12 1.09
N ALA A 249 -13.99 -20.00 0.94
CA ALA A 249 -14.95 -20.33 1.99
C ALA A 249 -14.28 -21.03 3.19
N ALA A 250 -13.28 -21.88 2.94
CA ALA A 250 -12.47 -22.46 4.02
C ALA A 250 -11.57 -21.45 4.75
N ALA A 251 -11.28 -20.29 4.14
CA ALA A 251 -10.39 -19.26 4.68
C ALA A 251 -11.11 -18.04 5.30
N SER A 252 -12.27 -17.64 4.77
CA SER A 252 -13.04 -16.47 5.21
C SER A 252 -14.43 -16.88 5.73
N PRO A 253 -14.71 -16.71 7.04
CA PRO A 253 -16.04 -16.95 7.60
C PRO A 253 -17.15 -16.04 7.03
N ASN A 254 -16.80 -14.90 6.41
CA ASN A 254 -17.77 -14.02 5.76
C ASN A 254 -18.15 -14.54 4.37
N PHE A 255 -17.17 -15.02 3.60
CA PHE A 255 -17.42 -15.67 2.32
C PHE A 255 -18.11 -17.03 2.50
N ALA A 256 -17.75 -17.78 3.56
CA ALA A 256 -18.31 -19.09 3.86
C ALA A 256 -19.84 -19.12 3.95
N SER A 257 -20.44 -18.18 4.70
CA SER A 257 -21.91 -18.15 4.85
C SER A 257 -22.61 -17.77 3.54
N MET A 258 -22.03 -16.89 2.72
CA MET A 258 -22.59 -16.62 1.38
C MET A 258 -22.51 -17.87 0.49
N TRP A 259 -21.32 -18.48 0.40
CA TRP A 259 -21.03 -19.65 -0.43
C TRP A 259 -21.90 -20.87 -0.08
N HIS A 260 -22.17 -21.09 1.22
CA HIS A 260 -22.90 -22.25 1.72
C HIS A 260 -24.39 -21.99 2.03
N ASP A 261 -24.78 -20.86 2.62
CA ASP A 261 -26.06 -20.74 3.34
C ASP A 261 -27.16 -19.92 2.62
N LEU A 262 -26.89 -19.33 1.45
CA LEU A 262 -27.90 -18.63 0.64
C LEU A 262 -29.00 -19.58 0.07
N ASP A 263 -30.25 -19.10 0.05
CA ASP A 263 -31.45 -19.78 -0.48
C ASP A 263 -31.21 -20.25 -1.94
N PRO A 264 -31.48 -21.53 -2.29
CA PRO A 264 -31.30 -22.06 -3.65
C PRO A 264 -32.06 -21.35 -4.78
N ARG A 265 -33.00 -20.44 -4.47
CA ARG A 265 -33.66 -19.55 -5.44
C ARG A 265 -32.75 -18.42 -5.90
N VAL A 266 -31.83 -17.93 -5.06
CA VAL A 266 -30.76 -17.02 -5.49
C VAL A 266 -29.91 -17.76 -6.50
N LYS A 267 -29.86 -17.28 -7.75
CA LYS A 267 -29.08 -17.91 -8.84
C LYS A 267 -27.74 -17.24 -9.06
N VAL A 268 -27.64 -15.95 -8.75
CA VAL A 268 -26.40 -15.19 -8.87
C VAL A 268 -26.15 -14.38 -7.61
N VAL A 269 -24.89 -14.38 -7.18
CA VAL A 269 -24.34 -13.52 -6.13
C VAL A 269 -23.33 -12.60 -6.80
N LEU A 270 -23.68 -11.32 -6.86
CA LEU A 270 -22.76 -10.25 -7.21
C LEU A 270 -22.04 -9.83 -5.93
N ASN A 271 -20.72 -9.77 -5.96
CA ASN A 271 -19.88 -9.35 -4.84
C ASN A 271 -19.15 -8.03 -5.12
N GLY A 272 -18.62 -7.42 -4.07
CA GLY A 272 -17.73 -6.25 -4.10
C GLY A 272 -16.73 -6.32 -2.93
N HIS A 273 -16.32 -5.18 -2.40
CA HIS A 273 -15.49 -4.97 -1.21
C HIS A 273 -14.02 -5.44 -1.33
N THR A 274 -13.78 -6.61 -1.91
CA THR A 274 -12.47 -7.26 -1.93
C THR A 274 -11.62 -6.95 -3.17
N HIS A 275 -12.15 -6.20 -4.14
CA HIS A 275 -11.51 -5.75 -5.37
C HIS A 275 -10.94 -6.88 -6.26
N GLN A 276 -11.48 -8.09 -6.12
CA GLN A 276 -11.04 -9.30 -6.81
C GLN A 276 -11.77 -9.50 -8.15
N SER A 277 -11.09 -10.13 -9.11
CA SER A 277 -11.75 -10.66 -10.31
C SER A 277 -11.99 -12.15 -10.13
N TYR A 278 -13.25 -12.58 -10.12
CA TYR A 278 -13.63 -13.99 -10.19
C TYR A 278 -15.00 -14.17 -10.85
N ALA A 279 -15.19 -15.34 -11.46
CA ALA A 279 -16.47 -15.86 -11.90
C ALA A 279 -16.48 -17.36 -11.59
N TRP A 280 -17.27 -17.77 -10.60
CA TRP A 280 -17.31 -19.14 -10.06
C TRP A 280 -18.75 -19.68 -10.02
N THR A 281 -18.88 -21.00 -9.89
CA THR A 281 -20.15 -21.69 -9.64
C THR A 281 -19.99 -22.58 -8.41
N ASN A 282 -20.87 -22.47 -7.42
CA ASN A 282 -20.83 -23.35 -6.25
C ASN A 282 -21.51 -24.71 -6.52
N SER A 283 -21.41 -25.65 -5.57
CA SER A 283 -21.99 -26.99 -5.67
C SER A 283 -23.53 -27.02 -5.74
N LYS A 284 -24.23 -25.90 -5.50
CA LYS A 284 -25.68 -25.74 -5.69
C LYS A 284 -26.05 -25.20 -7.09
N GLY A 285 -25.08 -24.89 -7.94
CA GLY A 285 -25.30 -24.22 -9.23
C GLY A 285 -25.54 -22.70 -9.12
N GLN A 286 -25.17 -22.08 -8.00
CA GLN A 286 -25.24 -20.62 -7.84
C GLN A 286 -23.96 -19.99 -8.38
N LEU A 287 -24.11 -18.96 -9.23
CA LEU A 287 -23.00 -18.17 -9.75
C LEU A 287 -22.53 -17.16 -8.71
N PHE A 288 -21.22 -17.00 -8.57
CA PHE A 288 -20.58 -15.95 -7.76
C PHE A 288 -19.65 -15.15 -8.68
N THR A 289 -19.73 -13.82 -8.62
CA THR A 289 -18.91 -12.95 -9.47
C THR A 289 -18.48 -11.67 -8.77
N GLN A 290 -17.30 -11.16 -9.14
CA GLN A 290 -16.78 -9.85 -8.76
C GLN A 290 -15.95 -9.32 -9.93
N ALA A 291 -16.17 -8.06 -10.31
CA ALA A 291 -15.64 -7.45 -11.54
C ALA A 291 -14.36 -6.63 -11.27
N ALA A 292 -13.41 -7.20 -10.54
CA ALA A 292 -12.24 -6.49 -10.02
C ALA A 292 -12.69 -5.26 -9.21
N SER A 293 -12.35 -4.06 -9.65
CA SER A 293 -12.75 -2.77 -9.08
C SER A 293 -12.45 -1.63 -10.07
N TYR A 294 -12.74 -0.39 -9.68
CA TYR A 294 -12.21 0.84 -10.27
C TYR A 294 -12.52 1.01 -11.78
N ALA A 295 -13.71 0.59 -12.23
CA ALA A 295 -14.10 0.58 -13.65
C ALA A 295 -13.17 -0.23 -14.59
N SER A 296 -12.32 -1.11 -14.05
CA SER A 296 -11.35 -1.89 -14.84
C SER A 296 -11.96 -3.13 -15.49
N GLN A 297 -13.08 -3.63 -14.98
CA GLN A 297 -13.88 -4.68 -15.59
C GLN A 297 -15.39 -4.38 -15.48
N LEU A 298 -16.17 -5.07 -16.30
CA LEU A 298 -17.63 -5.09 -16.27
C LEU A 298 -18.09 -6.55 -16.37
N ASN A 299 -18.88 -7.02 -15.41
CA ASN A 299 -19.48 -8.34 -15.49
C ASN A 299 -20.70 -8.32 -16.43
N GLU A 300 -20.85 -9.37 -17.23
CA GLU A 300 -22.05 -9.64 -18.03
C GLU A 300 -22.61 -11.02 -17.68
N LEU A 301 -23.80 -11.01 -17.07
CA LEU A 301 -24.67 -12.17 -16.96
C LEU A 301 -25.52 -12.25 -18.22
N THR A 302 -25.35 -13.28 -19.04
CA THR A 302 -26.20 -13.52 -20.21
C THR A 302 -27.26 -14.56 -19.90
N ALA A 303 -28.51 -14.26 -20.23
CA ALA A 303 -29.64 -15.18 -20.14
C ALA A 303 -30.39 -15.27 -21.48
N CYS A 304 -31.05 -16.41 -21.71
CA CYS A 304 -31.98 -16.59 -22.81
C CYS A 304 -33.40 -16.67 -22.25
N VAL A 305 -34.32 -15.89 -22.81
CA VAL A 305 -35.69 -15.70 -22.30
C VAL A 305 -36.70 -16.17 -23.33
N THR A 306 -37.68 -16.97 -22.95
CA THR A 306 -38.76 -17.43 -23.86
C THR A 306 -39.75 -16.30 -24.18
N ALA A 307 -40.60 -16.51 -25.19
CA ALA A 307 -41.64 -15.55 -25.56
C ALA A 307 -42.71 -15.32 -24.47
N ASP A 308 -42.76 -16.18 -23.45
CA ASP A 308 -43.57 -16.08 -22.23
C ASP A 308 -42.75 -15.66 -20.98
N GLY A 309 -41.55 -15.09 -21.17
CA GLY A 309 -40.76 -14.45 -20.11
C GLY A 309 -39.87 -15.39 -19.27
N GLN A 310 -39.89 -16.69 -19.54
CA GLN A 310 -39.21 -17.69 -18.70
C GLN A 310 -37.73 -17.88 -19.08
N LEU A 311 -36.89 -18.17 -18.08
CA LEU A 311 -35.48 -18.48 -18.29
C LEU A 311 -35.30 -19.83 -19.04
N SER A 312 -34.49 -19.82 -20.09
CA SER A 312 -34.27 -20.96 -20.98
C SER A 312 -32.79 -21.36 -21.04
N GLY A 313 -32.42 -22.38 -20.25
CA GLY A 313 -31.06 -22.92 -20.20
C GLY A 313 -30.19 -22.25 -19.12
N ASP A 314 -28.88 -22.50 -19.20
CA ASP A 314 -27.91 -22.03 -18.22
C ASP A 314 -27.56 -20.54 -18.40
N LEU A 315 -27.18 -19.89 -17.30
CA LEU A 315 -26.69 -18.51 -17.29
C LEU A 315 -25.20 -18.45 -17.69
N GLY A 316 -24.87 -17.56 -18.61
CA GLY A 316 -23.48 -17.19 -18.90
C GLY A 316 -23.00 -16.13 -17.91
N ASN A 317 -21.73 -16.16 -17.53
CA ASN A 317 -21.12 -15.25 -16.56
C ASN A 317 -19.68 -14.91 -16.98
N VAL A 318 -19.45 -13.69 -17.46
CA VAL A 318 -18.14 -13.27 -18.02
C VAL A 318 -17.75 -11.90 -17.48
N ASN A 319 -16.48 -11.74 -17.07
CA ASN A 319 -15.90 -10.44 -16.74
C ASN A 319 -15.16 -9.88 -17.97
N HIS A 320 -15.68 -8.79 -18.54
CA HIS A 320 -15.06 -8.06 -19.64
C HIS A 320 -14.03 -7.07 -19.09
N VAL A 321 -12.78 -7.12 -19.56
CA VAL A 321 -11.77 -6.10 -19.23
C VAL A 321 -12.02 -4.83 -20.04
N ILE A 322 -12.10 -3.68 -19.37
CA ILE A 322 -12.31 -2.38 -20.01
C ILE A 322 -10.98 -1.81 -20.50
N ASP A 323 -10.89 -1.46 -21.79
CA ASP A 323 -9.84 -0.56 -22.28
C ASP A 323 -10.21 0.88 -21.88
N PRO A 324 -9.45 1.55 -21.00
CA PRO A 324 -9.75 2.90 -20.53
C PRO A 324 -9.69 3.97 -21.64
N LYS A 325 -9.28 3.61 -22.87
CA LYS A 325 -9.28 4.49 -24.05
C LYS A 325 -10.49 4.26 -24.97
N ALA A 326 -11.28 3.22 -24.75
CA ALA A 326 -12.36 2.80 -25.66
C ALA A 326 -13.66 3.61 -25.47
N ILE A 327 -13.55 4.93 -25.42
CA ILE A 327 -14.65 5.89 -25.21
C ILE A 327 -15.38 6.16 -26.54
N ASP A 328 -16.71 6.08 -26.55
CA ASP A 328 -17.55 6.39 -27.70
C ASP A 328 -18.56 7.50 -27.38
N ALA A 329 -18.10 8.74 -27.44
CA ALA A 329 -18.92 9.94 -27.23
C ALA A 329 -19.94 10.21 -28.37
N SER A 330 -20.20 9.24 -29.26
CA SER A 330 -21.36 9.29 -30.17
C SER A 330 -22.65 8.78 -29.51
N SER A 331 -22.58 7.99 -28.43
CA SER A 331 -23.74 7.80 -27.55
C SER A 331 -24.01 9.11 -26.77
N PRO A 332 -25.26 9.60 -26.74
CA PRO A 332 -25.63 10.77 -25.94
C PRO A 332 -25.31 10.61 -24.45
N ARG A 333 -25.47 9.40 -23.90
CA ARG A 333 -25.19 9.09 -22.49
C ARG A 333 -23.70 9.22 -22.17
N ILE A 334 -22.83 8.81 -23.10
CA ILE A 334 -21.37 8.94 -22.95
C ILE A 334 -20.92 10.39 -23.15
N ALA A 335 -21.55 11.14 -24.05
CA ALA A 335 -21.29 12.57 -24.20
C ALA A 335 -21.67 13.36 -22.93
N GLU A 336 -22.77 13.01 -22.27
CA GLU A 336 -23.17 13.58 -20.97
C GLU A 336 -22.18 13.22 -19.86
N ILE A 337 -21.84 11.93 -19.70
CA ILE A 337 -20.87 11.45 -18.71
C ILE A 337 -19.50 12.12 -18.91
N GLN A 338 -19.01 12.24 -20.15
CA GLN A 338 -17.78 12.97 -20.45
C GLN A 338 -17.88 14.45 -20.06
N GLY A 339 -19.02 15.10 -20.31
CA GLY A 339 -19.26 16.49 -19.90
C GLY A 339 -19.21 16.70 -18.38
N ILE A 340 -19.69 15.72 -17.60
CA ILE A 340 -19.60 15.72 -16.13
C ILE A 340 -18.14 15.57 -15.69
N VAL A 341 -17.38 14.64 -16.28
CA VAL A 341 -15.94 14.43 -16.00
C VAL A 341 -15.13 15.69 -16.30
N ASP A 342 -15.34 16.30 -17.46
CA ASP A 342 -14.65 17.51 -17.89
C ASP A 342 -14.86 18.69 -16.93
N GLU A 343 -16.06 18.82 -16.35
CA GLU A 343 -16.35 19.84 -15.32
C GLU A 343 -15.77 19.47 -13.95
N ALA A 344 -15.80 18.19 -13.57
CA ALA A 344 -15.21 17.71 -12.33
C ALA A 344 -13.70 17.97 -12.28
N VAL A 345 -12.97 17.71 -13.36
CA VAL A 345 -11.54 18.02 -13.48
C VAL A 345 -11.29 19.53 -13.31
N ARG A 346 -12.07 20.39 -13.99
CA ARG A 346 -11.96 21.86 -13.86
C ARG A 346 -12.24 22.35 -12.44
N LYS A 347 -13.19 21.74 -11.74
CA LYS A 347 -13.56 22.11 -10.37
C LYS A 347 -12.56 21.58 -9.34
N ALA A 348 -12.05 20.37 -9.52
CA ALA A 348 -11.00 19.78 -8.71
C ALA A 348 -9.69 20.58 -8.81
N ASP A 349 -9.34 21.15 -9.97
CA ASP A 349 -8.21 22.08 -10.10
C ASP A 349 -8.39 23.35 -9.24
N GLN A 350 -9.60 23.93 -9.22
CA GLN A 350 -9.91 25.12 -8.42
C GLN A 350 -9.86 24.85 -6.91
N ILE A 351 -10.44 23.74 -6.47
CA ILE A 351 -10.45 23.31 -5.06
C ILE A 351 -9.03 22.87 -4.64
N GLY A 352 -8.31 22.22 -5.55
CA GLY A 352 -6.97 21.70 -5.37
C GLY A 352 -5.89 22.77 -5.19
N ALA A 353 -6.10 23.97 -5.72
CA ALA A 353 -5.21 25.12 -5.53
C ALA A 353 -5.19 25.68 -4.08
N LYS A 354 -6.08 25.21 -3.20
CA LYS A 354 -6.10 25.56 -1.77
C LYS A 354 -4.82 25.05 -1.09
N VAL A 355 -4.07 25.96 -0.46
CA VAL A 355 -2.96 25.60 0.44
C VAL A 355 -3.51 24.90 1.69
N ILE A 356 -2.92 23.77 2.07
CA ILE A 356 -3.29 23.01 3.27
C ILE A 356 -2.13 22.86 4.28
N GLY A 357 -0.89 23.02 3.84
CA GLY A 357 0.30 22.99 4.70
C GLY A 357 1.48 23.71 4.07
N ASN A 358 2.65 23.61 4.68
CA ASN A 358 3.89 24.24 4.20
C ASN A 358 5.12 23.36 4.48
N ALA A 359 5.97 23.13 3.49
CA ALA A 359 7.20 22.37 3.62
C ALA A 359 8.41 23.31 3.81
N THR A 360 9.12 23.15 4.93
CA THR A 360 10.28 24.00 5.29
C THR A 360 11.43 23.91 4.30
N GLN A 361 11.55 22.76 3.63
CA GLN A 361 12.38 22.43 2.48
C GLN A 361 11.58 21.45 1.61
N ALA A 362 12.01 21.15 0.37
CA ALA A 362 11.35 20.13 -0.44
C ALA A 362 11.34 18.77 0.28
N ILE A 363 10.22 18.04 0.19
CA ILE A 363 10.02 16.72 0.80
C ILE A 363 9.79 15.74 -0.34
N SER A 364 10.72 14.80 -0.49
CA SER A 364 10.95 14.21 -1.80
C SER A 364 10.85 12.69 -1.80
N THR A 365 10.37 12.14 -2.91
CA THR A 365 10.85 10.87 -3.41
C THR A 365 12.23 11.08 -4.04
N THR A 366 12.98 10.00 -4.25
CA THR A 366 14.32 9.96 -4.83
C THR A 366 14.57 10.96 -5.98
N MET A 367 13.64 11.09 -6.93
CA MET A 367 13.79 11.88 -8.16
C MET A 367 12.75 12.99 -8.34
N GLY A 368 12.01 13.35 -7.28
CA GLY A 368 10.80 14.16 -7.40
C GLY A 368 9.62 13.43 -8.06
N ASN A 369 9.71 12.10 -8.23
CA ASN A 369 8.72 11.20 -8.81
C ASN A 369 9.05 9.72 -8.49
N ALA A 370 8.16 8.78 -8.85
CA ALA A 370 8.27 7.34 -8.55
C ALA A 370 9.12 6.46 -9.52
N ASP A 371 9.99 7.05 -10.34
CA ASP A 371 10.78 6.30 -11.33
C ASP A 371 11.86 5.41 -10.70
N VAL A 372 12.53 5.91 -9.65
CA VAL A 372 13.54 5.18 -8.87
C VAL A 372 12.90 4.70 -7.56
N ARG A 373 13.19 3.45 -7.17
CA ARG A 373 12.50 2.74 -6.07
C ARG A 373 13.40 1.86 -5.20
N ASN A 374 14.70 1.78 -5.51
CA ASN A 374 15.67 0.94 -4.81
C ASN A 374 16.50 1.71 -3.76
N VAL A 375 16.13 2.96 -3.46
CA VAL A 375 16.78 3.83 -2.47
C VAL A 375 15.72 4.49 -1.59
N GLU A 376 16.10 4.91 -0.39
CA GLU A 376 15.18 5.50 0.59
C GLU A 376 14.82 6.95 0.22
N SER A 377 13.75 7.50 0.80
CA SER A 377 13.37 8.90 0.54
C SER A 377 12.51 9.50 1.65
N PRO A 378 12.62 10.82 1.92
CA PRO A 378 11.86 11.47 2.98
C PRO A 378 10.34 11.35 2.82
N MET A 379 9.83 11.37 1.57
CA MET A 379 8.39 11.26 1.33
C MET A 379 7.83 9.87 1.64
N SER A 380 8.52 8.78 1.26
CA SER A 380 8.07 7.43 1.60
C SER A 380 8.14 7.18 3.11
N ASN A 381 9.13 7.73 3.82
CA ASN A 381 9.17 7.68 5.28
C ASN A 381 8.06 8.55 5.92
N ALA A 382 7.72 9.71 5.34
CA ALA A 382 6.63 10.56 5.83
C ALA A 382 5.23 9.92 5.65
N ILE A 383 4.99 9.20 4.55
CA ILE A 383 3.74 8.45 4.35
C ILE A 383 3.69 7.22 5.27
N ALA A 384 4.81 6.51 5.48
CA ALA A 384 4.89 5.47 6.49
C ALA A 384 4.60 6.00 7.91
N GLU A 385 5.07 7.21 8.23
CA GLU A 385 4.75 7.91 9.47
C GLU A 385 3.27 8.33 9.56
N MET A 386 2.62 8.67 8.44
CA MET A 386 1.17 8.90 8.39
C MET A 386 0.38 7.65 8.76
N PHE A 387 0.73 6.46 8.25
CA PHE A 387 0.10 5.21 8.69
C PHE A 387 0.32 4.97 10.18
N PHE A 388 1.53 5.23 10.70
CA PHE A 388 1.81 5.12 12.13
C PHE A 388 0.91 6.07 12.94
N ASP A 389 0.97 7.38 12.70
CA ASP A 389 0.18 8.39 13.43
C ASP A 389 -1.33 8.13 13.37
N THR A 390 -1.84 7.66 12.23
CA THR A 390 -3.28 7.49 11.98
C THR A 390 -3.85 6.19 12.55
N LEU A 391 -3.06 5.10 12.57
CA LEU A 391 -3.55 3.75 12.86
C LEU A 391 -3.01 3.12 14.15
N ASN A 392 -1.97 3.68 14.79
CA ASN A 392 -1.35 3.02 15.95
C ASN A 392 -2.30 2.79 17.14
N ASN A 393 -3.29 3.67 17.35
CA ASN A 393 -4.26 3.60 18.45
C ASN A 393 -3.63 3.30 19.84
N GLY A 394 -2.45 3.86 20.12
CA GLY A 394 -1.70 3.66 21.37
C GLY A 394 -0.88 2.37 21.44
N ASN A 395 -0.80 1.57 20.37
CA ASN A 395 0.03 0.36 20.32
C ASN A 395 1.53 0.71 20.16
N PRO A 396 2.41 0.38 21.13
CA PRO A 396 3.84 0.64 21.01
C PRO A 396 4.54 -0.25 19.99
N GLU A 397 3.92 -1.37 19.60
CA GLU A 397 4.42 -2.37 18.63
C GLU A 397 3.89 -2.12 17.21
N PHE A 398 3.43 -0.90 16.92
CA PHE A 398 2.91 -0.53 15.61
C PHE A 398 4.03 -0.18 14.62
N ILE A 399 3.88 -0.60 13.37
CA ILE A 399 4.84 -0.41 12.29
C ILE A 399 4.10 0.18 11.09
N GLY A 400 4.39 1.44 10.75
CA GLY A 400 3.92 2.05 9.50
C GLY A 400 4.84 1.67 8.34
N ILE A 401 4.28 1.23 7.21
CA ILE A 401 5.03 0.85 6.01
C ILE A 401 4.45 1.55 4.77
N GLN A 402 5.32 2.03 3.88
CA GLN A 402 4.95 2.51 2.55
C GLN A 402 5.83 1.85 1.47
N ASN A 403 5.23 1.33 0.39
CA ASN A 403 5.99 0.85 -0.76
C ASN A 403 6.43 2.03 -1.66
N PRO A 404 7.64 2.02 -2.22
CA PRO A 404 8.14 3.11 -3.07
C PRO A 404 7.41 3.22 -4.41
N GLY A 405 6.55 2.25 -4.75
CA GLY A 405 5.66 2.33 -5.91
C GLY A 405 4.37 3.11 -5.67
N GLY A 406 3.92 3.17 -4.41
CA GLY A 406 2.73 3.89 -3.95
C GLY A 406 2.99 5.39 -3.73
N THR A 407 4.21 5.78 -3.34
CA THR A 407 4.61 7.19 -3.27
C THR A 407 4.85 7.76 -4.66
N ARG A 408 4.11 8.78 -5.10
CA ARG A 408 4.07 9.19 -6.52
C ARG A 408 4.73 10.51 -6.87
N ASP A 409 4.61 11.49 -5.99
CA ASP A 409 5.08 12.86 -6.20
C ASP A 409 5.75 13.40 -4.93
N SER A 410 6.28 14.61 -5.00
CA SER A 410 7.08 15.29 -3.98
C SER A 410 6.60 16.72 -3.77
N PHE A 411 6.80 17.24 -2.56
CA PHE A 411 6.52 18.64 -2.24
C PHE A 411 7.74 19.51 -2.54
N ASN A 412 7.48 20.65 -3.15
CA ASN A 412 8.45 21.75 -3.22
C ASN A 412 8.68 22.35 -1.83
N GLN A 413 9.73 23.17 -1.68
CA GLN A 413 9.82 24.08 -0.53
C GLN A 413 8.74 25.16 -0.65
N GLY A 414 8.07 25.50 0.46
CA GLY A 414 7.00 26.48 0.50
C GLY A 414 5.62 25.85 0.68
N ASP A 415 4.59 26.47 0.15
CA ASP A 415 3.21 26.05 0.38
C ASP A 415 2.88 24.71 -0.30
N ILE A 416 2.16 23.84 0.41
CA ILE A 416 1.67 22.55 -0.07
C ILE A 416 0.19 22.72 -0.41
N THR A 417 -0.16 22.62 -1.69
CA THR A 417 -1.55 22.64 -2.13
C THR A 417 -2.24 21.30 -1.91
N TYR A 418 -3.58 21.32 -1.82
CA TYR A 418 -4.40 20.12 -1.66
C TYR A 418 -4.20 19.13 -2.83
N LYS A 419 -4.05 19.64 -4.06
CA LYS A 419 -3.75 18.79 -5.23
C LYS A 419 -2.35 18.19 -5.19
N GLU A 420 -1.32 18.93 -4.77
CA GLU A 420 0.03 18.36 -4.61
C GLU A 420 0.07 17.26 -3.55
N ALA A 421 -0.61 17.47 -2.42
CA ALA A 421 -0.76 16.44 -1.39
C ALA A 421 -1.48 15.19 -1.95
N ALA A 422 -2.61 15.37 -2.63
CA ALA A 422 -3.34 14.28 -3.26
C ALA A 422 -2.50 13.52 -4.30
N LEU A 423 -1.74 14.22 -5.15
CA LEU A 423 -0.88 13.62 -6.17
C LEU A 423 0.30 12.83 -5.61
N ALA A 424 0.71 13.06 -4.35
CA ALA A 424 1.78 12.30 -3.71
C ALA A 424 1.36 10.86 -3.33
N LEU A 425 0.06 10.63 -3.04
CA LEU A 425 -0.52 9.32 -2.71
C LEU A 425 -1.90 9.16 -3.38
N PRO A 426 -1.96 9.05 -4.72
CA PRO A 426 -3.17 9.30 -5.52
C PRO A 426 -4.08 8.06 -5.74
N PHE A 427 -3.74 6.92 -5.14
CA PHE A 427 -4.35 5.63 -5.48
C PHE A 427 -5.71 5.39 -4.83
N ALA A 428 -5.96 6.06 -3.70
CA ALA A 428 -7.15 5.87 -2.91
C ALA A 428 -7.34 4.38 -2.51
N ASN A 429 -6.30 3.80 -1.89
CA ASN A 429 -6.36 2.48 -1.24
C ASN A 429 -6.88 2.62 0.20
N SER A 430 -7.66 1.66 0.68
CA SER A 430 -8.04 1.59 2.10
C SER A 430 -6.82 1.42 3.02
N LEU A 431 -6.86 2.09 4.18
CA LEU A 431 -5.88 1.99 5.25
C LEU A 431 -6.13 0.71 6.02
N MET A 432 -5.25 -0.26 5.83
CA MET A 432 -5.38 -1.60 6.38
C MET A 432 -4.31 -1.87 7.45
N THR A 433 -4.66 -2.70 8.41
CA THR A 433 -3.75 -3.23 9.43
C THR A 433 -3.72 -4.75 9.42
N THR A 434 -2.60 -5.35 9.81
CA THR A 434 -2.49 -6.82 10.01
C THR A 434 -1.48 -7.15 11.11
N GLN A 435 -1.61 -8.33 11.73
CA GLN A 435 -0.69 -8.80 12.78
C GLN A 435 0.24 -9.89 12.24
N ILE A 436 1.55 -9.65 12.33
CA ILE A 436 2.61 -10.58 11.92
C ILE A 436 3.61 -10.78 13.05
N THR A 437 4.33 -11.90 13.09
CA THR A 437 5.43 -12.09 14.05
C THR A 437 6.67 -11.27 13.68
N GLY A 438 7.58 -11.04 14.63
CA GLY A 438 8.88 -10.43 14.31
C GLY A 438 9.70 -11.23 13.28
N ALA A 439 9.56 -12.56 13.25
CA ALA A 439 10.17 -13.41 12.22
C ALA A 439 9.56 -13.16 10.83
N GLN A 440 8.24 -13.02 10.74
CA GLN A 440 7.56 -12.62 9.50
C GLN A 440 7.97 -11.20 9.07
N PHE A 441 8.16 -10.27 10.01
CA PHE A 441 8.65 -8.93 9.65
C PHE A 441 10.09 -8.94 9.11
N LYS A 442 10.98 -9.85 9.59
CA LYS A 442 12.26 -10.11 8.90
C LYS A 442 12.01 -10.54 7.45
N THR A 443 11.08 -11.46 7.20
CA THR A 443 10.74 -11.91 5.84
C THR A 443 10.16 -10.78 4.97
N VAL A 444 9.37 -9.85 5.52
CA VAL A 444 8.92 -8.63 4.79
C VAL A 444 10.11 -7.74 4.41
N LEU A 445 11.09 -7.57 5.29
CA LEU A 445 12.30 -6.78 5.00
C LEU A 445 13.25 -7.49 4.01
N GLU A 446 13.31 -8.83 4.02
CA GLU A 446 14.02 -9.64 3.01
C GLU A 446 13.32 -9.56 1.63
N GLN A 447 11.97 -9.51 1.58
CA GLN A 447 11.18 -9.35 0.35
C GLN A 447 11.44 -8.03 -0.40
N GLN A 448 12.15 -7.08 0.21
CA GLN A 448 12.71 -5.94 -0.52
C GLN A 448 13.63 -6.39 -1.66
N TRP A 449 14.37 -7.51 -1.51
CA TRP A 449 15.05 -8.20 -2.62
C TRP A 449 14.04 -9.07 -3.37
N GLN A 450 13.51 -8.53 -4.45
CA GLN A 450 12.26 -8.96 -5.06
C GLN A 450 12.35 -10.31 -5.76
N ARG A 451 11.33 -11.15 -5.54
CA ARG A 451 11.08 -12.41 -6.28
C ARG A 451 9.61 -12.43 -6.69
N LYS A 452 9.31 -12.97 -7.86
CA LYS A 452 7.93 -13.33 -8.22
C LYS A 452 7.55 -14.68 -7.57
N SER A 453 6.28 -15.06 -7.69
CA SER A 453 5.77 -16.38 -7.26
C SER A 453 6.45 -17.59 -7.95
N ASP A 454 7.04 -17.41 -9.14
CA ASP A 454 7.85 -18.44 -9.82
C ASP A 454 9.33 -18.49 -9.36
N GLY A 455 9.70 -17.69 -8.36
CA GLY A 455 11.07 -17.55 -7.85
C GLY A 455 12.00 -16.70 -8.72
N SER A 456 11.56 -16.23 -9.89
CA SER A 456 12.38 -15.40 -10.78
C SER A 456 12.47 -13.94 -10.31
N VAL A 457 13.57 -13.28 -10.66
CA VAL A 457 13.79 -11.87 -10.35
C VAL A 457 12.96 -10.99 -11.30
N PRO A 458 12.16 -10.03 -10.80
CA PRO A 458 11.45 -9.07 -11.65
C PRO A 458 12.38 -7.93 -12.12
N SER A 459 11.90 -7.11 -13.07
CA SER A 459 12.67 -6.00 -13.66
C SER A 459 13.01 -4.86 -12.70
N ARG A 460 12.39 -4.83 -11.51
CA ARG A 460 12.83 -4.07 -10.35
C ARG A 460 13.32 -5.06 -9.28
N PRO A 461 14.62 -5.39 -9.23
CA PRO A 461 15.13 -6.45 -8.35
C PRO A 461 15.19 -6.03 -6.87
N PHE A 462 15.06 -4.74 -6.56
CA PHE A 462 14.92 -4.23 -5.19
C PHE A 462 13.84 -3.14 -5.11
N LEU A 463 13.07 -3.15 -4.02
CA LEU A 463 12.12 -2.10 -3.63
C LEU A 463 12.39 -1.71 -2.18
N ARG A 464 12.90 -0.49 -1.95
CA ARG A 464 13.19 0.05 -0.62
C ARG A 464 11.91 0.55 0.03
N LEU A 465 11.47 -0.12 1.09
CA LEU A 465 10.30 0.33 1.87
C LEU A 465 10.61 1.62 2.61
N GLY A 466 9.64 2.54 2.66
CA GLY A 466 9.60 3.59 3.65
C GLY A 466 8.99 3.05 4.95
N LEU A 467 9.54 3.46 6.10
CA LEU A 467 9.13 2.96 7.43
C LEU A 467 8.94 4.12 8.42
N SER A 468 8.02 3.96 9.36
CA SER A 468 7.80 4.91 10.46
C SER A 468 9.05 5.06 11.35
N ARG A 469 9.23 6.22 11.97
CA ARG A 469 10.49 6.61 12.66
C ARG A 469 10.89 5.71 13.83
N ASN A 470 9.98 4.88 14.33
CA ASN A 470 10.24 3.93 15.41
C ASN A 470 10.92 2.64 14.94
N VAL A 471 11.08 2.42 13.63
CA VAL A 471 11.64 1.18 13.07
C VAL A 471 13.02 1.46 12.45
N THR A 472 14.04 0.71 12.87
CA THR A 472 15.34 0.67 12.18
C THR A 472 15.79 -0.76 11.96
N TYR A 473 16.55 -1.00 10.89
CA TYR A 473 17.11 -2.31 10.56
C TYR A 473 18.50 -2.20 9.93
N THR A 474 19.30 -3.23 10.16
CA THR A 474 20.62 -3.41 9.55
C THR A 474 20.59 -4.56 8.56
N TYR A 475 21.39 -4.46 7.50
CA TYR A 475 21.52 -5.50 6.50
C TYR A 475 22.96 -5.68 5.99
N ASP A 476 23.23 -6.83 5.39
CA ASP A 476 24.45 -7.13 4.65
C ASP A 476 24.06 -7.90 3.39
N GLU A 477 24.18 -7.24 2.23
CA GLU A 477 23.78 -7.82 0.94
C GLU A 477 24.71 -8.97 0.48
N SER A 478 25.90 -9.12 1.08
CA SER A 478 26.82 -10.22 0.78
C SER A 478 26.38 -11.56 1.40
N ARG A 479 25.43 -11.54 2.35
CA ARG A 479 24.85 -12.75 2.94
C ARG A 479 23.84 -13.42 1.99
N PRO A 480 23.55 -14.72 2.18
CA PRO A 480 22.51 -15.41 1.44
C PRO A 480 21.14 -14.73 1.55
N GLU A 481 20.31 -14.90 0.52
CA GLU A 481 18.92 -14.46 0.49
C GLU A 481 18.09 -15.12 1.60
N GLY A 482 17.26 -14.34 2.30
CA GLY A 482 16.58 -14.77 3.53
C GLY A 482 17.43 -14.56 4.79
N ASP A 483 18.71 -14.19 4.63
CA ASP A 483 19.61 -13.86 5.72
C ASP A 483 20.46 -12.59 5.49
N ARG A 484 19.93 -11.65 4.71
CA ARG A 484 20.55 -10.32 4.52
C ARG A 484 20.23 -9.37 5.66
N ILE A 485 19.05 -9.47 6.29
CA ILE A 485 18.65 -8.62 7.42
C ILE A 485 19.36 -9.11 8.69
N THR A 486 20.30 -8.30 9.19
CA THR A 486 21.23 -8.64 10.29
C THR A 486 20.79 -8.12 11.66
N GLY A 487 19.78 -7.24 11.71
CA GLY A 487 19.16 -6.75 12.94
C GLY A 487 17.92 -5.91 12.65
N ILE A 488 16.94 -5.93 13.56
CA ILE A 488 15.69 -5.14 13.46
C ILE A 488 15.34 -4.63 14.86
N PHE A 489 14.99 -3.35 14.95
CA PHE A 489 14.71 -2.67 16.21
C PHE A 489 13.44 -1.84 16.11
N ILE A 490 12.60 -1.91 17.16
CA ILE A 490 11.34 -1.19 17.31
C ILE A 490 11.47 -0.36 18.59
N ASN A 491 11.32 0.96 18.50
CA ASN A 491 11.60 1.92 19.58
C ASN A 491 13.01 1.71 20.20
N GLY A 492 14.02 1.41 19.37
CA GLY A 492 15.40 1.12 19.80
C GLY A 492 15.60 -0.22 20.52
N SER A 493 14.54 -1.00 20.75
CA SER A 493 14.61 -2.35 21.34
C SER A 493 14.66 -3.42 20.25
N PRO A 494 15.48 -4.49 20.38
CA PRO A 494 15.54 -5.55 19.37
C PRO A 494 14.20 -6.26 19.21
N ILE A 495 13.87 -6.67 17.98
CA ILE A 495 12.61 -7.36 17.69
C ILE A 495 12.59 -8.76 18.32
N ASP A 496 11.45 -9.14 18.90
CA ASP A 496 11.21 -10.52 19.34
C ASP A 496 10.64 -11.31 18.14
N PRO A 497 11.29 -12.39 17.68
CA PRO A 497 10.86 -13.13 16.49
C PRO A 497 9.53 -13.88 16.66
N ALA A 498 9.09 -14.16 17.89
CA ALA A 498 7.84 -14.87 18.19
C ALA A 498 6.68 -13.93 18.57
N LYS A 499 6.99 -12.72 19.06
CA LYS A 499 6.00 -11.68 19.39
C LYS A 499 5.28 -11.14 18.14
N HIS A 500 4.00 -10.84 18.27
CA HIS A 500 3.23 -10.15 17.23
C HIS A 500 3.43 -8.63 17.26
N TYR A 501 3.53 -8.07 16.05
CA TYR A 501 3.58 -6.63 15.76
C TYR A 501 2.41 -6.28 14.84
N THR A 502 1.89 -5.05 14.93
CA THR A 502 0.82 -4.59 14.04
C THR A 502 1.41 -3.74 12.93
N VAL A 503 1.31 -4.21 11.69
CA VAL A 503 1.69 -3.44 10.50
C VAL A 503 0.49 -2.64 10.00
N GLY A 504 0.70 -1.37 9.63
CA GLY A 504 -0.26 -0.53 8.92
C GLY A 504 0.28 -0.06 7.57
N SER A 505 -0.54 -0.18 6.53
CA SER A 505 -0.23 0.31 5.17
C SER A 505 -1.51 0.42 4.31
N GLY A 506 -1.38 0.75 3.03
CA GLY A 506 -2.47 0.66 2.06
C GLY A 506 -2.83 -0.78 1.72
N SER A 507 -4.10 -1.04 1.39
CA SER A 507 -4.66 -2.37 1.12
C SER A 507 -3.85 -3.18 0.10
N PHE A 508 -3.37 -2.56 -0.99
CA PHE A 508 -2.47 -3.17 -1.97
C PHE A 508 -1.25 -3.87 -1.35
N LEU A 509 -0.60 -3.24 -0.36
CA LEU A 509 0.62 -3.79 0.25
C LEU A 509 0.29 -4.85 1.31
N ILE A 510 -0.78 -4.64 2.09
CA ILE A 510 -1.26 -5.64 3.07
C ILE A 510 -1.73 -6.92 2.37
N ALA A 511 -2.35 -6.82 1.19
CA ALA A 511 -2.71 -7.95 0.33
C ALA A 511 -1.50 -8.62 -0.37
N GLY A 512 -0.25 -8.21 -0.06
CA GLY A 512 0.97 -8.82 -0.60
C GLY A 512 1.38 -8.35 -2.00
N GLY A 513 0.89 -7.17 -2.43
CA GLY A 513 1.34 -6.47 -3.63
C GLY A 513 2.81 -6.07 -3.59
N ASP A 514 3.36 -5.65 -4.74
CA ASP A 514 4.82 -5.44 -4.94
C ASP A 514 5.65 -6.65 -4.41
N ASN A 515 5.11 -7.87 -4.54
CA ASN A 515 5.67 -9.15 -4.07
C ASN A 515 5.95 -9.28 -2.56
N PHE A 516 5.39 -8.40 -1.70
CA PHE A 516 5.50 -8.50 -0.24
C PHE A 516 4.55 -9.54 0.37
N HIS A 517 4.57 -10.75 -0.20
CA HIS A 517 3.63 -11.84 0.03
C HIS A 517 3.56 -12.35 1.48
N GLU A 518 4.46 -11.94 2.38
CA GLU A 518 4.35 -12.30 3.80
C GLU A 518 3.27 -11.48 4.54
N LEU A 519 3.01 -10.24 4.13
CA LEU A 519 1.96 -9.40 4.72
C LEU A 519 0.57 -10.02 4.57
N ALA A 520 0.32 -10.66 3.42
CA ALA A 520 -0.92 -11.39 3.13
C ALA A 520 -1.14 -12.64 4.01
N LYS A 521 -0.12 -13.07 4.78
CA LYS A 521 -0.22 -14.17 5.76
C LYS A 521 -0.41 -13.66 7.20
N GLY A 522 -0.52 -12.34 7.39
CA GLY A 522 -0.84 -11.76 8.68
C GLY A 522 -2.24 -12.14 9.16
N THR A 523 -2.43 -12.11 10.47
CA THR A 523 -3.67 -12.50 11.13
C THR A 523 -4.40 -11.29 11.70
N GLY A 524 -5.72 -11.42 11.91
CA GLY A 524 -6.53 -10.32 12.43
C GLY A 524 -6.51 -9.07 11.54
N THR A 525 -6.31 -9.25 10.22
CA THR A 525 -6.31 -8.19 9.21
C THR A 525 -7.62 -7.42 9.27
N ARG A 526 -7.53 -6.09 9.24
CA ARG A 526 -8.65 -5.16 9.35
C ARG A 526 -8.43 -3.97 8.44
N ASP A 527 -9.43 -3.64 7.64
CA ASP A 527 -9.59 -2.28 7.15
C ASP A 527 -9.96 -1.35 8.33
N SER A 528 -9.64 -0.07 8.19
CA SER A 528 -10.01 1.00 9.12
C SER A 528 -11.15 1.88 8.60
N GLY A 529 -11.69 1.61 7.41
CA GLY A 529 -12.69 2.44 6.74
C GLY A 529 -12.19 3.85 6.46
N ARG A 530 -10.89 3.98 6.20
CA ARG A 530 -10.21 5.23 5.83
C ARG A 530 -9.44 4.98 4.55
N VAL A 531 -9.25 6.00 3.73
CA VAL A 531 -8.58 5.85 2.44
C VAL A 531 -7.36 6.77 2.32
N ASP A 532 -6.29 6.27 1.71
CA ASP A 532 -4.95 6.83 1.77
C ASP A 532 -4.88 8.29 1.29
N LEU A 533 -5.64 8.64 0.27
CA LEU A 533 -5.79 10.00 -0.26
C LEU A 533 -6.31 11.01 0.80
N GLU A 534 -7.41 10.67 1.47
CA GLU A 534 -8.04 11.52 2.50
C GLU A 534 -7.19 11.55 3.78
N ALA A 535 -6.71 10.38 4.22
CA ALA A 535 -5.88 10.25 5.42
C ALA A 535 -4.58 11.06 5.29
N TRP A 536 -3.90 10.96 4.13
CA TRP A 536 -2.68 11.71 3.85
C TRP A 536 -2.92 13.22 3.76
N THR A 537 -3.90 13.66 2.97
CA THR A 537 -4.20 15.10 2.83
C THR A 537 -4.65 15.73 4.16
N SER A 538 -5.43 15.00 4.96
CA SER A 538 -5.81 15.39 6.32
C SER A 538 -4.61 15.43 7.29
N TRP A 539 -3.70 14.46 7.21
CA TRP A 539 -2.48 14.42 8.02
C TRP A 539 -1.55 15.61 7.70
N VAL A 540 -1.33 15.92 6.41
CA VAL A 540 -0.58 17.10 5.97
C VAL A 540 -1.20 18.38 6.54
N ALA A 541 -2.53 18.53 6.44
CA ALA A 541 -3.26 19.67 6.98
C ALA A 541 -3.17 19.76 8.53
N ALA A 542 -3.21 18.63 9.23
CA ALA A 542 -3.10 18.57 10.68
C ALA A 542 -1.70 18.94 11.19
N LYS A 543 -0.65 18.51 10.48
CA LYS A 543 0.75 18.87 10.80
C LYS A 543 1.05 20.34 10.54
N LYS A 544 0.40 20.96 9.54
CA LYS A 544 0.52 22.37 9.09
C LYS A 544 1.88 22.75 8.51
N SER A 545 2.97 22.34 9.15
CA SER A 545 4.33 22.46 8.63
C SER A 545 5.04 21.12 8.68
N LEU A 546 5.78 20.81 7.62
CA LEU A 546 6.53 19.57 7.45
C LEU A 546 7.99 19.89 7.09
N SER A 547 8.89 18.98 7.42
CA SER A 547 10.31 19.03 7.04
C SER A 547 10.73 17.67 6.49
N PRO A 548 11.71 17.58 5.57
CA PRO A 548 12.24 16.30 5.13
C PRO A 548 12.97 15.62 6.30
N ASP A 549 12.63 14.36 6.55
CA ASP A 549 13.40 13.49 7.44
C ASP A 549 14.48 12.76 6.63
N HIS A 550 15.74 13.07 6.91
CA HIS A 550 16.91 12.46 6.29
C HIS A 550 17.48 11.30 7.11
N SER A 551 16.92 11.00 8.30
CA SER A 551 17.33 9.84 9.08
C SER A 551 16.89 8.55 8.37
N LYS A 552 17.82 7.59 8.27
CA LYS A 552 17.57 6.34 7.53
C LYS A 552 16.91 5.28 8.42
N ARG A 553 16.12 4.42 7.79
CA ARG A 553 15.49 3.24 8.42
C ARG A 553 16.30 1.98 8.17
N GLY A 554 16.86 1.82 6.97
CA GLY A 554 17.72 0.70 6.59
C GLY A 554 19.18 1.09 6.38
N VAL A 555 20.12 0.39 7.00
CA VAL A 555 21.57 0.65 6.81
C VAL A 555 22.37 -0.62 6.56
N SER A 556 23.27 -0.56 5.56
CA SER A 556 24.24 -1.61 5.26
C SER A 556 25.35 -1.65 6.31
N LEU A 557 25.49 -2.76 7.02
CA LEU A 557 26.43 -3.01 8.12
C LEU A 557 27.10 -4.38 7.89
N THR A 558 28.23 -4.36 7.19
CA THR A 558 28.88 -5.54 6.58
C THR A 558 30.08 -6.07 7.38
N THR A 559 30.47 -5.38 8.44
CA THR A 559 31.30 -5.93 9.51
C THR A 559 30.74 -5.44 10.83
N ALA A 560 30.27 -6.38 11.66
CA ALA A 560 29.73 -6.09 12.98
C ALA A 560 29.93 -7.29 13.91
N PRO A 561 31.03 -7.30 14.70
CA PRO A 561 31.26 -8.32 15.72
C PRO A 561 30.07 -8.45 16.68
N ASP A 562 29.68 -9.68 16.98
CA ASP A 562 28.61 -10.00 17.93
C ASP A 562 29.07 -9.92 19.39
N GLU A 563 30.38 -10.04 19.64
CA GLU A 563 30.97 -9.95 20.98
C GLU A 563 31.97 -8.78 21.09
N LEU A 564 31.99 -8.12 22.24
CA LEU A 564 32.94 -7.07 22.62
C LEU A 564 33.51 -7.40 24.01
N THR A 565 34.78 -7.11 24.26
CA THR A 565 35.44 -7.37 25.55
C THR A 565 35.86 -6.09 26.24
N GLU A 566 35.54 -5.97 27.53
CA GLU A 566 35.98 -4.90 28.42
C GLU A 566 37.52 -4.85 28.47
N GLY A 567 38.10 -3.68 28.15
CA GLY A 567 39.56 -3.53 28.08
C GLY A 567 40.24 -4.31 26.93
N GLY A 568 39.46 -4.92 26.04
CA GLY A 568 39.95 -5.68 24.90
C GLY A 568 40.48 -4.80 23.77
N THR A 569 40.96 -5.45 22.70
CA THR A 569 41.30 -4.77 21.44
C THR A 569 40.06 -4.14 20.81
N ALA A 570 40.22 -2.96 20.20
CA ALA A 570 39.12 -2.29 19.50
C ALA A 570 38.50 -3.19 18.42
N ALA A 571 37.17 -3.32 18.46
CA ALA A 571 36.39 -4.08 17.51
C ALA A 571 35.97 -3.19 16.34
N ARG A 572 36.26 -3.62 15.10
CA ARG A 572 35.98 -2.82 13.92
C ARG A 572 34.57 -3.07 13.39
N PHE A 573 33.82 -1.98 13.22
CA PHE A 573 32.54 -1.95 12.54
C PHE A 573 32.68 -1.25 11.18
N VAL A 574 31.91 -1.69 10.19
CA VAL A 574 31.95 -1.18 8.81
C VAL A 574 30.54 -0.94 8.30
N LEU A 575 30.22 0.33 8.06
CA LEU A 575 28.96 0.84 7.51
C LEU A 575 29.20 1.17 6.04
N ASP A 576 29.01 0.17 5.17
CA ASP A 576 29.48 0.20 3.79
C ASP A 576 28.61 -0.65 2.85
N VAL A 577 28.60 -0.29 1.56
CA VAL A 577 27.92 -1.05 0.50
C VAL A 577 29.00 -1.76 -0.32
N THR A 578 29.27 -3.02 0.04
CA THR A 578 30.49 -3.75 -0.35
C THR A 578 30.45 -4.38 -1.75
N ALA A 579 29.29 -4.47 -2.40
CA ALA A 579 29.16 -5.00 -3.75
C ALA A 579 29.48 -3.95 -4.82
N ALA A 580 30.03 -4.39 -5.96
CA ALA A 580 30.37 -3.53 -7.09
C ALA A 580 29.16 -3.12 -7.96
N ASP A 581 28.08 -3.90 -7.91
CA ASP A 581 26.77 -3.60 -8.49
C ASP A 581 25.67 -4.06 -7.50
N PRO A 582 25.43 -3.28 -6.42
CA PRO A 582 24.52 -3.64 -5.33
C PRO A 582 23.05 -3.48 -5.73
N THR A 583 22.19 -4.43 -5.34
CA THR A 583 20.73 -4.27 -5.54
C THR A 583 20.16 -3.21 -4.59
N ALA A 584 20.76 -3.06 -3.40
CA ALA A 584 20.42 -2.07 -2.38
C ALA A 584 21.56 -1.02 -2.21
N PRO A 585 21.69 -0.04 -3.13
CA PRO A 585 22.94 0.70 -3.38
C PRO A 585 23.33 1.78 -2.36
N GLU A 586 22.51 2.06 -1.35
CA GLU A 586 22.77 3.19 -0.45
C GLU A 586 23.57 2.83 0.80
N GLY A 587 24.52 3.70 1.16
CA GLY A 587 25.13 3.72 2.48
C GLY A 587 24.33 4.54 3.50
N LEU A 588 25.06 5.30 4.33
CA LEU A 588 24.57 6.21 5.37
C LEU A 588 23.91 7.47 4.82
N ASP A 589 24.29 7.91 3.63
CA ASP A 589 23.65 9.03 2.95
C ASP A 589 22.37 8.55 2.25
N MET A 590 21.37 9.43 2.20
CA MET A 590 20.12 9.19 1.47
C MET A 590 20.26 9.78 0.07
N LEU A 591 20.20 8.93 -0.97
CA LEU A 591 20.55 9.32 -2.33
C LEU A 591 19.37 10.01 -3.04
N LEU A 592 19.49 11.32 -3.26
CA LEU A 592 18.47 12.15 -3.88
C LEU A 592 18.98 12.86 -5.14
N GLY A 593 18.14 12.96 -6.17
CA GLY A 593 18.44 13.64 -7.43
C GLY A 593 19.71 13.12 -8.10
N ALA A 594 20.60 14.03 -8.52
CA ALA A 594 21.87 13.72 -9.19
C ALA A 594 22.77 12.72 -8.43
N ALA A 595 22.68 12.64 -7.09
CA ALA A 595 23.44 11.68 -6.29
C ALA A 595 23.06 10.21 -6.56
N THR A 596 21.95 9.97 -7.26
CA THR A 596 21.51 8.64 -7.73
C THR A 596 22.14 8.22 -9.08
N GLY A 597 22.98 9.08 -9.66
CA GLY A 597 23.50 8.91 -11.02
C GLY A 597 22.50 9.29 -12.13
N ARG A 598 21.44 10.05 -11.80
CA ARG A 598 20.41 10.50 -12.75
C ARG A 598 19.98 11.94 -12.44
N GLU A 599 19.75 12.75 -13.46
CA GLU A 599 19.17 14.09 -13.27
C GLU A 599 17.66 14.01 -13.00
N PRO A 600 17.12 14.78 -12.03
CA PRO A 600 15.68 14.87 -11.81
C PRO A 600 14.99 15.70 -12.90
N LYS A 601 13.76 15.29 -13.27
CA LYS A 601 12.92 16.01 -14.25
C LYS A 601 12.53 17.40 -13.77
N ASP A 602 12.38 17.54 -12.46
CA ASP A 602 12.16 18.80 -11.74
C ASP A 602 13.07 18.81 -10.51
N PRO A 603 14.17 19.61 -10.52
CA PRO A 603 15.05 19.73 -9.36
C PRO A 603 14.41 20.42 -8.15
N THR A 604 13.32 21.18 -8.31
CA THR A 604 12.70 21.93 -7.21
C THR A 604 11.90 21.02 -6.26
N LYS A 605 11.44 19.88 -6.79
CA LYS A 605 10.81 18.78 -6.05
C LYS A 605 11.78 17.87 -5.30
N VAL A 606 13.09 18.18 -5.27
CA VAL A 606 14.14 17.33 -4.66
C VAL A 606 14.83 18.04 -3.49
N SER A 607 14.77 17.45 -2.29
CA SER A 607 15.49 17.92 -1.11
C SER A 607 17.01 18.00 -1.38
N PRO A 608 17.73 18.99 -0.86
CA PRO A 608 19.19 18.99 -0.89
C PRO A 608 19.76 17.69 -0.30
N ALA A 609 20.78 17.12 -0.95
CA ALA A 609 21.45 15.94 -0.42
C ALA A 609 22.17 16.28 0.90
N LEU A 610 21.78 15.62 1.99
CA LEU A 610 22.35 15.81 3.32
C LEU A 610 23.48 14.79 3.56
N ALA A 611 24.69 15.13 3.10
CA ALA A 611 25.87 14.30 3.31
C ALA A 611 26.23 14.23 4.80
N ASN A 612 26.38 13.02 5.32
CA ASN A 612 26.86 12.78 6.67
C ASN A 612 28.39 12.95 6.74
N THR A 613 28.87 13.37 7.92
CA THR A 613 30.28 13.70 8.15
C THR A 613 30.90 12.92 9.30
N SER A 614 30.09 12.44 10.26
CA SER A 614 30.57 11.67 11.40
C SER A 614 29.55 10.66 11.90
N VAL A 615 30.05 9.63 12.59
CA VAL A 615 29.28 8.59 13.25
C VAL A 615 29.90 8.32 14.63
N THR A 616 29.06 8.28 15.67
CA THR A 616 29.48 8.07 17.07
C THR A 616 28.84 6.80 17.60
N ALA A 617 29.65 5.86 18.11
CA ALA A 617 29.17 4.64 18.74
C ALA A 617 28.97 4.87 20.25
N LEU A 618 27.78 4.54 20.74
CA LEU A 618 27.32 4.73 22.11
C LEU A 618 26.92 3.39 22.74
N LEU A 619 27.37 3.16 23.97
CA LEU A 619 26.92 2.07 24.85
C LEU A 619 26.41 2.70 26.15
N ASP A 620 25.16 2.41 26.54
CA ASP A 620 24.48 3.05 27.69
C ASP A 620 24.56 4.60 27.70
N GLY A 621 24.63 5.21 26.50
CA GLY A 621 24.79 6.66 26.31
C GLY A 621 26.23 7.19 26.42
N ALA A 622 27.21 6.35 26.76
CA ALA A 622 28.62 6.72 26.78
C ALA A 622 29.31 6.43 25.42
N THR A 623 30.14 7.36 24.95
CA THR A 623 30.91 7.17 23.70
C THR A 623 31.98 6.09 23.86
N VAL A 624 31.86 5.05 23.03
CA VAL A 624 32.79 3.90 22.95
C VAL A 624 33.54 3.82 21.61
N GLY A 625 33.21 4.70 20.65
CA GLY A 625 33.94 4.83 19.40
C GLY A 625 33.42 6.01 18.56
N SER A 626 34.22 6.45 17.59
CA SER A 626 33.82 7.49 16.63
C SER A 626 34.52 7.29 15.29
N GLY A 627 33.86 7.64 14.19
CA GLY A 627 34.41 7.59 12.84
C GLY A 627 33.94 8.76 11.98
N THR A 628 34.72 9.06 10.94
CA THR A 628 34.33 9.99 9.87
C THR A 628 33.44 9.26 8.86
N VAL A 629 32.43 9.95 8.33
CA VAL A 629 31.66 9.48 7.17
C VAL A 629 32.23 10.14 5.90
N THR A 630 32.35 9.39 4.82
CA THR A 630 32.83 9.87 3.51
C THR A 630 32.13 9.08 2.41
N ASP A 631 31.55 9.77 1.43
CA ASP A 631 30.76 9.18 0.33
C ASP A 631 29.68 8.19 0.83
N GLY A 632 28.98 8.55 1.90
CA GLY A 632 27.97 7.73 2.57
C GLY A 632 28.52 6.48 3.29
N ARG A 633 29.83 6.35 3.49
CA ARG A 633 30.47 5.15 4.06
C ARG A 633 31.28 5.51 5.30
N ALA A 634 31.36 4.60 6.26
CA ALA A 634 32.16 4.80 7.47
C ALA A 634 32.71 3.49 8.05
N SER A 635 33.77 3.60 8.83
CA SER A 635 34.24 2.52 9.68
C SER A 635 34.63 3.07 11.05
N ILE A 636 34.23 2.35 12.09
CA ILE A 636 34.35 2.76 13.48
C ILE A 636 35.12 1.67 14.23
N ASP A 637 36.17 2.06 14.95
CA ASP A 637 36.83 1.20 15.92
C ASP A 637 36.21 1.46 17.30
N VAL A 638 35.55 0.43 17.85
CA VAL A 638 34.80 0.49 19.10
C VAL A 638 35.60 -0.19 20.21
N THR A 639 35.87 0.53 21.30
CA THR A 639 36.59 0.02 22.46
C THR A 639 35.73 0.17 23.70
N ILE A 640 35.50 -0.93 24.42
CA ILE A 640 34.83 -0.88 25.73
C ILE A 640 35.89 -0.54 26.78
N PRO A 641 35.84 0.65 27.42
CA PRO A 641 36.83 1.03 28.42
C PRO A 641 36.77 0.08 29.63
N SER A 642 37.91 -0.28 30.19
CA SER A 642 37.93 -1.04 31.45
C SER A 642 37.47 -0.15 32.61
N SER A 643 36.38 -0.57 33.26
CA SER A 643 35.88 -0.01 34.52
C SER A 643 36.06 -0.98 35.70
N CYS A 644 36.43 -2.25 35.41
CA CYS A 644 36.50 -3.38 36.34
C CYS A 644 35.17 -3.68 37.05
N THR A 645 34.04 -3.33 36.42
CA THR A 645 32.69 -3.38 37.01
C THR A 645 31.60 -3.80 36.02
N LEU A 646 31.96 -4.16 34.78
CA LEU A 646 31.00 -4.66 33.80
C LEU A 646 30.85 -6.18 33.94
N ASP A 647 29.72 -6.60 34.50
CA ASP A 647 29.27 -7.98 34.36
C ASP A 647 29.03 -8.31 32.88
N SER A 648 29.37 -9.53 32.47
CA SER A 648 29.10 -10.03 31.12
C SER A 648 27.60 -10.07 30.82
N ARG A 649 27.13 -9.23 29.88
CA ARG A 649 25.70 -8.99 29.58
C ARG A 649 25.45 -8.79 28.10
N ASP A 650 24.20 -8.93 27.69
CA ASP A 650 23.75 -8.50 26.36
C ASP A 650 23.44 -6.99 26.42
N ALA A 651 23.75 -6.27 25.35
CA ALA A 651 23.52 -4.84 25.24
C ALA A 651 23.19 -4.41 23.80
N VAL A 652 22.71 -3.18 23.65
CA VAL A 652 22.52 -2.55 22.35
C VAL A 652 23.58 -1.47 22.17
N LEU A 653 24.42 -1.63 21.15
CA LEU A 653 25.34 -0.61 20.67
C LEU A 653 24.58 0.27 19.67
N THR A 654 24.54 1.58 19.92
CA THR A 654 23.86 2.56 19.04
C THR A 654 24.87 3.43 18.34
N PHE A 655 24.85 3.47 17.01
CA PHE A 655 25.62 4.42 16.21
C PHE A 655 24.71 5.60 15.82
N GLN A 656 25.06 6.80 16.27
CA GLN A 656 24.40 8.05 15.85
C GLN A 656 25.18 8.70 14.71
N VAL A 657 24.51 8.98 13.59
CA VAL A 657 25.13 9.54 12.38
C VAL A 657 24.71 11.01 12.20
N ALA A 658 25.69 11.90 11.99
CA ALA A 658 25.46 13.34 11.88
C ALA A 658 25.79 13.89 10.48
N PRO A 659 24.99 14.83 9.93
CA PRO A 659 23.90 15.54 10.60
C PRO A 659 22.50 14.92 10.38
N SER A 660 22.37 13.76 9.72
CA SER A 660 21.04 13.16 9.42
C SER A 660 20.21 12.78 10.64
N GLY A 661 20.85 12.50 11.79
CA GLY A 661 20.17 11.95 12.95
C GLY A 661 19.80 10.47 12.80
N THR A 662 20.39 9.77 11.82
CA THR A 662 20.21 8.32 11.67
C THR A 662 20.75 7.60 12.90
N GLU A 663 19.90 6.83 13.57
CA GLU A 663 20.33 5.89 14.62
C GLU A 663 20.37 4.46 14.06
N ILE A 664 21.45 3.74 14.35
CA ILE A 664 21.67 2.37 13.90
C ILE A 664 21.96 1.53 15.14
N HIS A 665 21.17 0.49 15.38
CA HIS A 665 21.36 -0.37 16.55
C HIS A 665 21.95 -1.72 16.14
N LYS A 666 22.82 -2.26 17.01
CA LYS A 666 23.40 -3.60 16.90
C LYS A 666 23.40 -4.24 18.29
N SER A 667 22.74 -5.38 18.42
CA SER A 667 22.84 -6.21 19.62
C SER A 667 24.24 -6.79 19.71
N VAL A 668 24.86 -6.69 20.87
CA VAL A 668 26.21 -7.20 21.16
C VAL A 668 26.25 -7.88 22.53
N ARG A 669 27.06 -8.93 22.65
CA ARG A 669 27.46 -9.52 23.93
C ARG A 669 28.66 -8.75 24.47
N ILE A 670 28.48 -8.05 25.58
CA ILE A 670 29.60 -7.49 26.34
C ILE A 670 30.16 -8.60 27.23
N THR A 671 31.46 -8.82 27.14
CA THR A 671 32.23 -9.73 27.99
C THR A 671 33.12 -8.90 28.92
N GLY A 672 32.93 -9.09 30.22
CA GLY A 672 33.65 -8.44 31.30
C GLY A 672 33.63 -9.35 32.54
N ASP A 673 34.68 -9.24 33.37
CA ASP A 673 34.91 -10.17 34.48
C ASP A 673 34.40 -9.68 35.85
N GLY A 674 34.00 -8.41 35.95
CA GLY A 674 33.46 -7.78 37.16
C GLY A 674 34.39 -7.77 38.39
N ALA A 675 35.67 -8.17 38.26
CA ALA A 675 36.48 -8.57 39.41
C ALA A 675 38.00 -8.30 39.31
N SER A 676 38.57 -8.04 38.12
CA SER A 676 40.03 -8.11 37.91
C SER A 676 40.84 -6.85 38.19
N CYS A 677 40.24 -5.78 38.72
CA CYS A 677 41.01 -4.67 39.32
C CYS A 677 41.71 -5.10 40.61
N ALA A 678 42.82 -5.81 40.46
CA ALA A 678 43.78 -6.04 41.53
C ALA A 678 44.20 -4.69 42.13
N SER A 679 43.96 -4.51 43.43
CA SER A 679 44.37 -3.28 44.13
C SER A 679 45.87 -3.04 43.93
N PRO A 680 46.32 -1.81 43.67
CA PRO A 680 47.71 -1.53 43.35
C PRO A 680 48.60 -1.95 44.51
N THR A 681 49.42 -2.99 44.29
CA THR A 681 50.40 -3.47 45.26
C THR A 681 51.27 -2.30 45.72
N PRO A 682 51.33 -1.97 47.02
CA PRO A 682 52.08 -0.83 47.49
C PRO A 682 53.56 -1.04 47.14
N SER A 683 54.14 -0.07 46.41
CA SER A 683 55.55 -0.12 46.00
C SER A 683 56.45 -0.37 47.21
N PRO A 684 57.50 -1.21 47.07
CA PRO A 684 58.39 -1.54 48.19
C PRO A 684 59.04 -0.26 48.71
N SER A 685 58.80 0.04 49.98
CA SER A 685 59.33 1.23 50.63
C SER A 685 60.85 1.17 50.77
N THR A 686 61.51 2.28 50.46
CA THR A 686 62.96 2.42 50.51
C THR A 686 63.51 2.10 51.91
N PRO A 687 64.62 1.35 52.07
CA PRO A 687 65.15 1.01 53.38
C PRO A 687 65.52 2.27 54.20
N PRO A 688 65.16 2.34 55.50
CA PRO A 688 65.58 3.44 56.35
C PRO A 688 67.09 3.39 56.64
N PRO A 689 67.76 4.55 56.81
CA PRO A 689 69.18 4.60 57.13
C PRO A 689 69.48 4.03 58.52
N SER A 690 70.70 3.51 58.69
CA SER A 690 71.14 2.81 59.89
C SER A 690 71.15 3.69 61.15
N THR A 691 70.59 3.17 62.24
CA THR A 691 70.74 3.75 63.59
C THR A 691 71.75 2.92 64.41
N PRO A 692 72.60 3.57 65.24
CA PRO A 692 73.65 2.88 65.99
C PRO A 692 73.13 2.12 67.22
N THR A 693 73.97 1.18 67.68
CA THR A 693 73.76 0.23 68.79
C THR A 693 73.28 0.82 70.11
N ARG A 694 72.45 0.06 70.85
CA ARG A 694 72.16 0.25 72.28
C ARG A 694 72.41 -1.04 73.09
N PRO A 695 73.00 -0.97 74.30
CA PRO A 695 73.22 -2.15 75.14
C PRO A 695 71.96 -2.69 75.84
N ARG A 696 72.12 -3.88 76.45
CA ARG A 696 71.12 -4.82 77.01
C ARG A 696 71.06 -4.69 78.58
N PRO A 697 70.23 -5.46 79.33
CA PRO A 697 68.76 -5.39 79.49
C PRO A 697 68.24 -5.29 80.96
N GLY A 698 66.92 -5.08 81.15
CA GLY A 698 66.15 -5.85 82.17
C GLY A 698 65.28 -5.12 83.21
N GLN A 699 63.99 -5.52 83.27
CA GLN A 699 63.02 -5.40 84.40
C GLN A 699 62.61 -3.97 84.90
N PRO A 700 61.52 -3.83 85.67
CA PRO A 700 60.13 -4.21 85.35
C PRO A 700 59.10 -3.05 85.51
N ARG A 701 57.81 -3.29 85.23
CA ARG A 701 56.69 -2.30 85.26
C ARG A 701 56.36 -1.80 86.68
N PRO A 702 55.93 -0.52 86.81
CA PRO A 702 54.50 -0.16 86.90
C PRO A 702 54.12 0.94 85.86
N GLY A 703 52.89 1.45 85.69
CA GLY A 703 51.56 1.24 86.28
C GLY A 703 50.57 2.29 85.68
N LEU A 704 49.24 2.04 85.71
CA LEU A 704 48.21 2.99 85.21
C LEU A 704 47.94 4.14 86.21
N PRO A 705 47.60 5.36 85.76
CA PRO A 705 46.22 5.75 85.36
C PRO A 705 46.16 6.46 83.98
N SER A 706 45.04 6.65 83.26
CA SER A 706 43.60 6.76 83.57
C SER A 706 43.11 8.16 84.03
N THR A 707 42.84 9.04 83.05
CA THR A 707 41.83 10.14 82.98
C THR A 707 42.15 10.99 81.73
N GLY A 708 41.21 11.56 80.97
CA GLY A 708 39.75 11.52 81.10
C GLY A 708 39.12 12.91 80.90
N ALA A 709 38.66 13.20 79.68
CA ALA A 709 37.76 14.29 79.29
C ALA A 709 37.13 13.93 77.94
#